data_AF-E5ABN2-F1
#
_entry.id   AF-E5ABN2-F1
#
_cell.length_a   1.000
_cell.length_b   1.000
_cell.length_c   1.000
_cell.angle_alpha   90.00
_cell.angle_beta   90.00
_cell.angle_gamma   90.00
#
_symmetry.space_group_name_H-M   'P 1'
#
loop_
_entity.id
_entity.type
_entity.pdbx_description
1 polymer ?
#
loop_
_entity_poly.entity_id
_entity_poly.type
_entity_poly.pdbx_seq_one_letter_code
_entity_poly.pdbx_strand_id
1 'polypeptide(L)'
;MSGAHRDMRLIDIDFVPADCEAMVDHPVVDVDTDRMLIDIGFVPAERKATLDDPIVADFQSTANPSCKDVPMANTNDDVPGPATRQANTNHTPVHPDRDCNAAHISTSQPPTKPDHRRNRSRYHPNPKTDRWRPGFPTSRSKPYLDLDDVHTDPRRRRCLLSPLRRSNGSPETVKHEAGAQLVAAMADVDIKEEREDRRDRGGYRGGNNKRRRDDDGGDHYRGDDRRGPQKRRYDDAPRRRYEEPPFPKLRRLLLNIASSTKLPQDEAKEIATYLGEHFDDERLRSDFFDVFVQLIIEQPFKIPFIAAVALYGNKVKPEIMVEAMKRVGDRAQEALNAGEWKEFKLALRFFACLQSLYEGDGVFTFLGQLFDTVVDLQSANENDVVGIEIVKIILLTIPYALVSGGERFHEHAEQLLKNTGIVADNVLPIEGLIHSYVGDFESKPVDYHSVIGLLQAQLLNEAENGFEIRCLPRLELNVPSSDETAGQDSLPTAPQLHAFPTFTIPSPVNPGPRPVFPEAYFSLFADQEVDTVPKTTDIASSLIRDAIVDTINQLDFNREMVAKFLVDVDSYWTIGIFAKRGTPFDKFRELVGDKIQYKSEDMIIDAIFSQLFKLPSAEHKLVYYHSLITQCCKVAPAAIAPSLGRGIRTIYKNLPMMDLELGYRFLDWFSHHLSNFEFRWRWTEWLDDLELSNLHPKKAFILAVLDKEIRLSFAKRIRSTLPEPMHSLIPERLDADNSPDFKYDDPQTPYSAEGQKLLQQLKKKAPAEEVQSTIDKIHEQALEQGVAEVLVPSTDAFVTAICRMGAKSLSHVLSCIERGKDRLLEISQNEVARRQIVASVVEYWKDQPGVAVRIIDILLNYTILAPMTVIQWVLGSHMGAGEALTESWVYEMVSNTVAKVTNRNRQIASARLQKGLPQEQIEMVEATLAKDRDNARELFKYIEDSMRGVAEGSADVLLEKQTSGALTEEEVELIKAWGKRWHTVFIRKAQVEESVVGEEAVEARVRLLAAESDAAAESMDQGGDGVAEATNGEAQMSVN
;
A
#
# COMPACT_ATOMS: atom_id res chain seq x y z
N MET A 1 -37.60 -25.00 17.14
CA MET A 1 -36.51 -25.80 17.73
C MET A 1 -35.18 -25.19 17.26
N SER A 2 -34.10 -25.38 18.02
CA SER A 2 -32.80 -24.70 17.86
C SER A 2 -32.22 -24.77 16.43
N GLY A 3 -31.49 -23.79 15.91
CA GLY A 3 -30.92 -22.59 16.55
C GLY A 3 -29.43 -22.75 16.86
N ALA A 4 -28.58 -22.31 15.93
CA ALA A 4 -27.13 -22.12 16.14
C ALA A 4 -26.61 -21.11 15.09
N HIS A 5 -26.24 -19.91 15.53
CA HIS A 5 -25.35 -19.03 14.75
C HIS A 5 -23.93 -19.63 14.78
N ARG A 6 -23.16 -19.42 13.72
CA ARG A 6 -21.71 -19.63 13.72
C ARG A 6 -21.02 -18.36 13.26
N ASP A 7 -20.14 -17.85 14.10
CA ASP A 7 -19.26 -16.73 13.78
C ASP A 7 -18.31 -17.10 12.64
N MET A 8 -18.12 -16.17 11.72
CA MET A 8 -17.21 -16.31 10.59
C MET A 8 -15.84 -15.74 11.00
N ARG A 9 -14.97 -16.59 11.55
CA ARG A 9 -13.56 -16.22 11.75
C ARG A 9 -12.84 -16.27 10.41
N LEU A 10 -12.11 -15.19 10.09
CA LEU A 10 -11.04 -15.22 9.09
C LEU A 10 -9.99 -16.25 9.55
N ILE A 11 -9.57 -17.10 8.61
CA ILE A 11 -8.49 -18.05 8.82
C ILE A 11 -7.41 -17.68 7.81
N ASP A 12 -6.32 -17.08 8.29
CA ASP A 12 -5.05 -17.09 7.57
C ASP A 12 -4.55 -18.54 7.54
N ILE A 13 -4.24 -19.04 6.34
CA ILE A 13 -3.72 -20.40 6.15
C ILE A 13 -2.26 -20.30 5.68
N ASP A 14 -1.37 -20.15 6.65
CA ASP A 14 0.03 -20.56 6.48
C ASP A 14 0.09 -22.10 6.54
N PHE A 15 0.77 -22.70 5.56
CA PHE A 15 0.99 -24.15 5.51
C PHE A 15 2.32 -24.51 6.17
N VAL A 16 2.26 -24.98 7.42
CA VAL A 16 3.35 -25.71 8.08
C VAL A 16 2.81 -27.09 8.46
N PRO A 17 3.49 -28.20 8.12
CA PRO A 17 3.05 -29.54 8.50
C PRO A 17 3.30 -29.79 10.00
N ALA A 18 2.38 -30.49 10.65
CA ALA A 18 2.43 -30.80 12.08
C ALA A 18 2.43 -32.32 12.31
N ASP A 19 3.13 -32.76 13.37
CA ASP A 19 2.89 -34.03 14.05
C ASP A 19 3.00 -33.85 15.59
N CYS A 20 2.28 -34.70 16.31
CA CYS A 20 1.85 -34.65 17.72
C CYS A 20 2.94 -35.02 18.77
N GLU A 21 2.81 -34.94 20.11
CA GLU A 21 1.85 -34.37 21.11
C GLU A 21 2.51 -34.44 22.53
N ALA A 22 1.95 -33.70 23.52
CA ALA A 22 1.87 -34.00 24.99
C ALA A 22 2.34 -32.91 26.00
N MET A 23 1.58 -32.81 27.11
CA MET A 23 1.49 -31.70 28.09
C MET A 23 2.53 -31.66 29.24
N VAL A 24 2.76 -30.49 29.87
CA VAL A 24 2.28 -30.09 31.24
C VAL A 24 2.94 -28.78 31.77
N ASP A 25 2.11 -27.84 32.27
CA ASP A 25 2.28 -26.69 33.22
C ASP A 25 3.35 -25.54 33.08
N HIS A 26 2.92 -24.36 33.56
CA HIS A 26 3.53 -22.99 33.58
C HIS A 26 4.74 -22.79 34.55
N PRO A 27 5.46 -21.63 34.60
CA PRO A 27 5.26 -20.32 33.91
C PRO A 27 6.48 -19.62 33.25
N VAL A 28 6.17 -18.64 32.39
CA VAL A 28 6.91 -17.43 31.93
C VAL A 28 8.37 -17.22 32.39
N VAL A 29 9.32 -17.33 31.44
CA VAL A 29 10.64 -16.65 31.39
C VAL A 29 10.96 -16.35 29.90
N ASP A 30 11.84 -15.38 29.64
CA ASP A 30 12.30 -14.88 28.34
C ASP A 30 12.70 -15.95 27.31
N VAL A 31 12.61 -15.60 26.02
CA VAL A 31 13.08 -16.41 24.89
C VAL A 31 13.90 -15.56 23.92
N ASP A 32 15.22 -15.53 24.14
CA ASP A 32 16.18 -15.57 23.05
C ASP A 32 16.01 -16.92 22.31
N THR A 33 15.90 -16.88 20.98
CA THR A 33 16.19 -18.07 20.15
C THR A 33 16.81 -17.67 18.83
N ASP A 34 18.14 -17.73 18.79
CA ASP A 34 18.88 -18.05 17.59
C ASP A 34 18.95 -19.59 17.40
N ARG A 35 19.29 -20.05 16.19
CA ARG A 35 19.41 -21.47 15.73
C ARG A 35 18.12 -22.26 15.46
N MET A 36 17.76 -22.34 14.18
CA MET A 36 17.30 -23.58 13.56
C MET A 36 18.26 -24.00 12.44
N LEU A 37 18.96 -25.12 12.63
CA LEU A 37 19.62 -25.84 11.54
C LEU A 37 18.55 -26.57 10.73
N ILE A 38 18.53 -26.37 9.41
CA ILE A 38 17.68 -27.12 8.48
C ILE A 38 18.60 -27.88 7.52
N ASP A 39 18.52 -29.20 7.53
CA ASP A 39 19.30 -30.08 6.66
C ASP A 39 18.97 -29.84 5.18
N ILE A 40 20.00 -29.51 4.39
CA ILE A 40 19.91 -29.46 2.94
C ILE A 40 20.00 -30.89 2.41
N GLY A 41 18.85 -31.46 2.05
CA GLY A 41 18.73 -32.82 1.52
C GLY A 41 19.36 -33.00 0.14
N PHE A 42 20.69 -33.17 0.08
CA PHE A 42 21.37 -33.69 -1.10
C PHE A 42 21.04 -35.17 -1.31
N VAL A 43 20.52 -35.51 -2.50
CA VAL A 43 20.34 -36.90 -2.95
C VAL A 43 21.46 -37.25 -3.94
N PRO A 44 22.45 -38.09 -3.58
CA PRO A 44 23.50 -38.51 -4.51
C PRO A 44 23.01 -39.66 -5.38
N ALA A 45 23.13 -39.51 -6.70
CA ALA A 45 22.84 -40.59 -7.66
C ALA A 45 24.10 -41.45 -7.89
N GLU A 46 24.30 -42.49 -7.07
CA GLU A 46 25.32 -43.52 -7.37
C GLU A 46 24.81 -44.53 -8.40
N ARG A 47 25.49 -44.62 -9.56
CA ARG A 47 25.59 -45.86 -10.34
C ARG A 47 27.00 -46.04 -10.90
N LYS A 48 27.74 -47.01 -10.37
CA LYS A 48 29.02 -47.51 -10.91
C LYS A 48 28.80 -48.57 -11.99
N ALA A 49 29.52 -48.44 -13.11
CA ALA A 49 30.01 -49.49 -14.02
C ALA A 49 30.56 -48.81 -15.31
N THR A 50 31.72 -49.06 -15.92
CA THR A 50 32.98 -49.82 -15.69
C THR A 50 33.77 -49.73 -17.02
N LEU A 51 35.11 -49.81 -16.98
CA LEU A 51 36.06 -50.20 -18.07
C LEU A 51 36.53 -49.14 -19.11
N ASP A 52 37.75 -48.65 -18.89
CA ASP A 52 38.98 -48.77 -19.71
C ASP A 52 38.99 -48.46 -21.24
N ASP A 53 39.63 -47.33 -21.61
CA ASP A 53 40.80 -47.16 -22.52
C ASP A 53 40.88 -47.78 -23.97
N PRO A 54 41.76 -47.27 -24.88
CA PRO A 54 42.25 -45.89 -25.17
C PRO A 54 42.34 -45.61 -26.72
N ILE A 55 43.29 -44.75 -27.19
CA ILE A 55 43.81 -44.56 -28.60
C ILE A 55 43.00 -43.56 -29.48
N VAL A 56 43.52 -42.62 -30.30
CA VAL A 56 44.77 -41.83 -30.55
C VAL A 56 44.58 -41.09 -31.92
N ALA A 57 45.37 -40.02 -32.16
CA ALA A 57 45.56 -39.28 -33.44
C ALA A 57 44.45 -38.28 -33.87
N ASP A 58 44.71 -36.97 -34.01
CA ASP A 58 45.59 -36.21 -34.94
C ASP A 58 45.07 -36.13 -36.39
N PHE A 59 44.85 -34.90 -36.88
CA PHE A 59 45.57 -34.30 -38.03
C PHE A 59 45.08 -32.85 -38.33
N GLN A 60 46.01 -31.90 -38.19
CA GLN A 60 46.43 -30.85 -39.15
C GLN A 60 45.40 -30.11 -40.04
N SER A 61 45.29 -28.77 -39.92
CA SER A 61 45.95 -27.74 -40.78
C SER A 61 45.22 -27.43 -42.11
N THR A 62 45.30 -26.28 -42.79
CA THR A 62 46.19 -25.10 -42.77
C THR A 62 45.52 -23.87 -43.44
N ALA A 63 46.13 -22.68 -43.26
CA ALA A 63 46.25 -21.58 -44.23
C ALA A 63 45.13 -20.51 -44.41
N ASN A 64 45.38 -19.39 -43.73
CA ASN A 64 45.08 -17.99 -44.08
C ASN A 64 45.99 -17.50 -45.26
N PRO A 65 45.95 -16.23 -45.74
CA PRO A 65 44.81 -15.36 -46.12
C PRO A 65 45.13 -14.47 -47.38
N SER A 66 44.50 -13.26 -47.47
CA SER A 66 45.03 -12.01 -48.09
C SER A 66 44.68 -11.73 -49.58
N CYS A 67 44.60 -10.47 -50.08
CA CYS A 67 44.86 -9.14 -49.49
C CYS A 67 44.35 -7.94 -50.36
N LYS A 68 44.10 -6.76 -49.73
CA LYS A 68 44.33 -5.35 -50.21
C LYS A 68 43.50 -4.74 -51.38
N ASP A 69 43.40 -3.41 -51.57
CA ASP A 69 43.25 -2.21 -50.70
C ASP A 69 43.30 -0.88 -51.53
N VAL A 70 42.39 0.10 -51.29
CA VAL A 70 42.63 1.59 -51.24
C VAL A 70 42.96 2.36 -52.58
N PRO A 71 42.84 3.73 -52.80
CA PRO A 71 42.25 4.90 -52.07
C PRO A 71 41.33 5.94 -52.85
N MET A 72 40.58 6.79 -52.09
CA MET A 72 40.33 8.28 -52.12
C MET A 72 40.04 9.15 -53.40
N ALA A 73 39.02 10.05 -53.31
CA ALA A 73 39.09 11.55 -53.30
C ALA A 73 38.08 12.41 -54.16
N ASN A 74 37.32 13.29 -53.46
CA ASN A 74 36.82 14.67 -53.76
C ASN A 74 36.03 15.06 -55.04
N THR A 75 34.86 15.71 -54.87
CA THR A 75 34.69 17.21 -54.89
C THR A 75 33.31 17.70 -54.39
N ASN A 76 33.35 18.76 -53.56
CA ASN A 76 32.30 19.73 -53.20
C ASN A 76 31.92 20.67 -54.39
N ASP A 77 30.96 21.62 -54.38
CA ASP A 77 29.93 22.17 -53.47
C ASP A 77 28.88 22.91 -54.36
N ASP A 78 27.63 23.10 -53.91
CA ASP A 78 26.90 24.40 -54.01
C ASP A 78 25.44 24.33 -53.46
N VAL A 79 25.03 25.40 -52.77
CA VAL A 79 23.85 25.59 -51.88
C VAL A 79 23.19 26.94 -52.33
N PRO A 80 21.86 27.29 -52.20
CA PRO A 80 21.07 27.21 -50.95
C PRO A 80 19.51 27.09 -51.05
N GLY A 81 18.85 27.08 -49.88
CA GLY A 81 17.45 27.53 -49.72
C GLY A 81 17.34 29.08 -49.62
N PRO A 82 16.34 29.69 -48.93
CA PRO A 82 15.26 29.11 -48.12
C PRO A 82 13.87 29.83 -48.21
N ALA A 83 12.94 29.44 -47.32
CA ALA A 83 11.99 30.29 -46.57
C ALA A 83 10.71 30.97 -47.18
N THR A 84 9.56 30.60 -46.58
CA THR A 84 8.46 31.44 -46.02
C THR A 84 7.43 32.25 -46.84
N ARG A 85 6.16 31.80 -46.68
CA ARG A 85 4.94 32.49 -46.15
C ARG A 85 3.99 33.39 -47.00
N GLN A 86 2.69 33.05 -46.83
CA GLN A 86 1.45 33.88 -46.81
C GLN A 86 0.93 34.45 -48.17
N ALA A 87 -0.36 34.37 -48.55
CA ALA A 87 -1.59 34.56 -47.75
C ALA A 87 -2.90 33.99 -48.38
N ASN A 88 -3.91 33.73 -47.51
CA ASN A 88 -5.38 33.91 -47.57
C ASN A 88 -6.04 34.61 -48.81
N THR A 89 -7.33 34.44 -49.22
CA THR A 89 -8.57 33.79 -48.68
C THR A 89 -9.76 33.88 -49.70
N ASN A 90 -10.95 33.34 -49.36
CA ASN A 90 -12.34 33.65 -49.84
C ASN A 90 -12.87 32.89 -51.08
N HIS A 91 -14.17 32.58 -51.25
CA HIS A 91 -15.36 32.38 -50.37
C HIS A 91 -16.49 31.65 -51.18
N THR A 92 -17.49 31.04 -50.51
CA THR A 92 -18.79 30.51 -51.02
C THR A 92 -19.83 31.65 -51.24
N PRO A 93 -21.18 31.52 -51.56
CA PRO A 93 -22.15 30.36 -51.46
C PRO A 93 -23.38 30.29 -52.46
N VAL A 94 -24.41 29.47 -52.12
CA VAL A 94 -25.91 29.57 -52.38
C VAL A 94 -26.63 28.64 -53.44
N HIS A 95 -27.83 28.15 -53.04
CA HIS A 95 -28.94 27.37 -53.71
C HIS A 95 -29.80 28.20 -54.74
N PRO A 96 -30.96 27.79 -55.37
CA PRO A 96 -31.94 26.70 -55.11
C PRO A 96 -32.66 25.99 -56.34
N ASP A 97 -33.61 25.09 -56.02
CA ASP A 97 -34.94 24.74 -56.67
C ASP A 97 -35.22 24.33 -58.15
N ARG A 98 -36.12 23.32 -58.25
CA ARG A 98 -37.25 23.05 -59.21
C ARG A 98 -37.17 22.20 -60.52
N ASP A 99 -38.11 21.24 -60.55
CA ASP A 99 -39.02 20.77 -61.64
C ASP A 99 -38.63 19.76 -62.77
N CYS A 100 -39.64 18.93 -63.10
CA CYS A 100 -39.93 18.18 -64.35
C CYS A 100 -39.43 16.73 -64.64
N ASN A 101 -40.29 15.76 -64.26
CA ASN A 101 -41.01 14.79 -65.12
C ASN A 101 -40.39 13.59 -65.91
N ALA A 102 -41.13 12.46 -65.81
CA ALA A 102 -41.28 11.28 -66.70
C ALA A 102 -40.16 10.22 -66.73
N ALA A 103 -40.44 8.89 -66.81
CA ALA A 103 -41.68 8.18 -67.13
C ALA A 103 -41.92 6.82 -66.38
N HIS A 104 -43.14 6.28 -66.52
CA HIS A 104 -43.75 5.06 -65.94
C HIS A 104 -43.05 3.72 -66.33
N ILE A 105 -43.30 2.56 -65.69
CA ILE A 105 -44.55 1.77 -65.47
C ILE A 105 -44.44 0.93 -64.16
N SER A 106 -45.32 1.10 -63.16
CA SER A 106 -46.57 0.32 -62.85
C SER A 106 -46.35 -1.17 -62.51
N THR A 107 -46.94 -1.84 -61.50
CA THR A 107 -48.19 -1.68 -60.68
C THR A 107 -47.98 -2.26 -59.25
N SER A 108 -48.11 -1.50 -58.16
CA SER A 108 -49.32 -1.16 -57.36
C SER A 108 -49.78 -2.16 -56.27
N GLN A 109 -49.71 -1.70 -55.00
CA GLN A 109 -50.39 -2.21 -53.77
C GLN A 109 -51.90 -1.76 -53.79
N PRO A 110 -52.68 -1.45 -52.69
CA PRO A 110 -52.55 -1.53 -51.20
C PRO A 110 -53.89 -2.04 -50.54
N PRO A 111 -54.47 -1.57 -49.39
CA PRO A 111 -54.02 -0.72 -48.26
C PRO A 111 -54.40 -1.18 -46.81
N THR A 112 -54.17 -0.28 -45.85
CA THR A 112 -54.19 -0.38 -44.38
C THR A 112 -55.44 0.17 -43.65
N LYS A 113 -55.82 -0.44 -42.49
CA LYS A 113 -56.55 0.13 -41.30
C LYS A 113 -57.98 0.72 -41.56
N PRO A 114 -58.82 1.19 -40.59
CA PRO A 114 -58.66 1.39 -39.12
C PRO A 114 -59.86 0.90 -38.21
N ASP A 115 -59.96 1.45 -36.99
CA ASP A 115 -60.90 1.19 -35.86
C ASP A 115 -62.44 1.31 -36.08
N HIS A 116 -63.26 0.52 -35.33
CA HIS A 116 -64.03 1.00 -34.15
C HIS A 116 -65.08 0.01 -33.54
N ARG A 117 -65.03 -0.13 -32.20
CA ARG A 117 -66.13 -0.26 -31.18
C ARG A 117 -67.36 -1.19 -31.33
N ARG A 118 -67.58 -1.94 -30.22
CA ARG A 118 -68.82 -2.14 -29.38
C ARG A 118 -69.60 -3.49 -29.38
N ASN A 119 -69.56 -4.12 -28.18
CA ASN A 119 -70.67 -4.69 -27.38
C ASN A 119 -71.29 -6.09 -27.65
N ARG A 120 -71.19 -6.97 -26.62
CA ARG A 120 -72.26 -7.82 -26.00
C ARG A 120 -72.91 -8.94 -26.89
N SER A 121 -73.37 -10.10 -26.39
CA SER A 121 -73.50 -10.64 -25.00
C SER A 121 -73.91 -12.13 -25.02
N ARG A 122 -73.38 -12.94 -24.08
CA ARG A 122 -73.97 -14.15 -23.40
C ARG A 122 -74.55 -15.31 -24.24
N TYR A 123 -74.24 -16.56 -23.84
CA TYR A 123 -75.22 -17.40 -23.11
C TYR A 123 -74.53 -18.52 -22.28
N HIS A 124 -75.25 -19.03 -21.29
CA HIS A 124 -74.87 -20.02 -20.27
C HIS A 124 -75.65 -21.35 -20.53
N PRO A 125 -75.31 -22.51 -19.93
CA PRO A 125 -75.67 -22.79 -18.53
C PRO A 125 -74.70 -23.71 -17.72
N ASN A 126 -75.04 -23.87 -16.44
CA ASN A 126 -74.40 -24.67 -15.38
C ASN A 126 -75.40 -25.75 -14.89
N PRO A 127 -75.03 -26.77 -14.08
CA PRO A 127 -75.37 -26.67 -12.64
C PRO A 127 -74.52 -27.43 -11.58
N LYS A 128 -74.37 -26.78 -10.40
CA LYS A 128 -74.38 -27.33 -8.99
C LYS A 128 -73.13 -28.09 -8.47
N THR A 129 -72.73 -28.01 -7.17
CA THR A 129 -73.36 -27.40 -5.95
C THR A 129 -72.32 -27.05 -4.85
N ASP A 130 -72.57 -25.96 -4.09
CA ASP A 130 -72.39 -25.72 -2.63
C ASP A 130 -71.09 -26.16 -1.86
N ARG A 131 -70.54 -25.47 -0.84
CA ARG A 131 -70.79 -24.24 -0.04
C ARG A 131 -69.45 -23.88 0.68
N TRP A 132 -69.21 -22.83 1.50
CA TRP A 132 -69.99 -21.75 2.14
C TRP A 132 -69.10 -20.47 2.23
N ARG A 133 -69.37 -19.53 3.16
CA ARG A 133 -68.67 -18.23 3.51
C ARG A 133 -69.06 -17.87 4.98
N PRO A 134 -68.91 -16.65 5.58
CA PRO A 134 -68.36 -15.32 5.18
C PRO A 134 -67.44 -14.65 6.29
N GLY A 135 -66.98 -13.39 6.24
CA GLY A 135 -67.28 -12.23 5.37
C GLY A 135 -66.40 -10.96 5.55
N PHE A 136 -66.72 -9.95 4.73
CA PHE A 136 -66.18 -8.56 4.61
C PHE A 136 -66.96 -7.56 5.55
N PRO A 137 -67.01 -6.19 5.40
CA PRO A 137 -66.26 -5.21 4.56
C PRO A 137 -65.82 -3.85 5.18
N THR A 138 -64.87 -3.21 4.49
CA THR A 138 -64.64 -1.78 4.13
C THR A 138 -65.46 -0.57 4.68
N SER A 139 -64.73 0.54 4.95
CA SER A 139 -64.89 1.93 4.40
C SER A 139 -65.40 3.12 5.25
N ARG A 140 -64.82 4.29 4.90
CA ARG A 140 -65.31 5.70 4.91
C ARG A 140 -65.05 6.69 6.08
N SER A 141 -64.52 7.85 5.65
CA SER A 141 -64.76 9.26 6.06
C SER A 141 -64.29 9.85 7.42
N LYS A 142 -63.40 10.86 7.30
CA LYS A 142 -63.24 12.10 8.11
C LYS A 142 -64.61 12.83 8.32
N PRO A 143 -64.83 13.75 9.30
CA PRO A 143 -63.93 14.91 9.58
C PRO A 143 -63.93 15.63 10.97
N TYR A 144 -62.94 16.53 11.13
CA TYR A 144 -62.93 17.88 11.78
C TYR A 144 -63.29 18.13 13.28
N LEU A 145 -62.50 19.03 13.90
CA LEU A 145 -62.82 20.02 14.98
C LEU A 145 -63.02 19.50 16.43
N ASP A 146 -62.64 20.21 17.51
CA ASP A 146 -61.80 21.42 17.72
C ASP A 146 -61.51 21.61 19.25
N LEU A 147 -60.66 22.60 19.64
CA LEU A 147 -60.67 23.33 20.95
C LEU A 147 -60.38 22.54 22.27
N ASP A 148 -59.90 23.13 23.39
CA ASP A 148 -59.00 24.27 23.68
C ASP A 148 -58.58 24.24 25.19
N ASP A 149 -57.82 25.26 25.65
CA ASP A 149 -57.58 25.71 27.05
C ASP A 149 -56.61 24.91 27.98
N VAL A 150 -55.48 25.45 28.52
CA VAL A 150 -55.18 26.67 29.35
C VAL A 150 -55.33 26.36 30.87
N HIS A 151 -54.46 26.72 31.83
CA HIS A 151 -53.33 27.68 32.04
C HIS A 151 -52.27 27.03 33.00
N THR A 152 -51.08 27.56 33.37
CA THR A 152 -50.72 28.92 33.87
C THR A 152 -49.19 29.20 33.83
N ASP A 153 -48.83 30.47 33.62
CA ASP A 153 -47.51 31.16 33.72
C ASP A 153 -47.14 31.38 35.25
N PRO A 154 -46.05 32.10 35.74
CA PRO A 154 -45.31 33.16 35.03
C PRO A 154 -43.86 33.60 35.38
N ARG A 155 -43.34 34.50 34.49
CA ARG A 155 -42.26 35.55 34.64
C ARG A 155 -40.83 35.16 34.14
N ARG A 156 -40.05 36.00 33.44
CA ARG A 156 -40.21 37.42 32.97
C ARG A 156 -39.16 37.82 31.89
N ARG A 157 -39.59 38.54 30.82
CA ARG A 157 -38.96 39.72 30.13
C ARG A 157 -37.48 39.66 29.65
N ARG A 158 -37.12 39.84 28.36
CA ARG A 158 -37.05 41.05 27.46
C ARG A 158 -35.58 41.19 26.97
N CYS A 159 -35.18 41.78 25.84
CA CYS A 159 -35.85 42.46 24.72
C CYS A 159 -34.95 42.44 23.44
N LEU A 160 -35.55 42.18 22.28
CA LEU A 160 -35.54 42.98 21.03
C LEU A 160 -34.25 43.67 20.51
N LEU A 161 -33.92 43.47 19.22
CA LEU A 161 -34.28 44.43 18.14
C LEU A 161 -33.94 43.95 16.70
N SER A 162 -34.84 44.25 15.76
CA SER A 162 -34.64 44.22 14.29
C SER A 162 -35.52 45.31 13.67
N PRO A 163 -35.16 45.89 12.51
CA PRO A 163 -36.11 46.01 11.37
C PRO A 163 -35.42 45.89 9.99
N LEU A 164 -35.92 45.16 8.98
CA LEU A 164 -37.17 45.25 8.18
C LEU A 164 -37.28 46.40 7.15
N ARG A 165 -37.25 46.05 5.85
CA ARG A 165 -37.98 46.59 4.66
C ARG A 165 -37.74 45.60 3.49
N ARG A 166 -38.72 44.95 2.82
CA ARG A 166 -39.78 45.40 1.86
C ARG A 166 -39.24 46.09 0.59
N SER A 167 -39.70 45.84 -0.65
CA SER A 167 -40.48 44.73 -1.28
C SER A 167 -40.53 44.91 -2.82
N ASN A 168 -41.09 43.93 -3.57
CA ASN A 168 -41.48 43.93 -5.01
C ASN A 168 -40.33 43.68 -6.04
N GLY A 169 -40.48 42.92 -7.14
CA GLY A 169 -41.54 41.97 -7.52
C GLY A 169 -41.53 41.50 -8.99
N SER A 170 -41.65 40.17 -9.22
CA SER A 170 -42.09 39.47 -10.47
C SER A 170 -41.15 39.50 -11.71
N PRO A 171 -41.37 38.65 -12.75
CA PRO A 171 -41.14 37.18 -12.73
C PRO A 171 -40.30 36.67 -13.94
N GLU A 172 -40.27 35.34 -14.14
CA GLU A 172 -39.68 34.55 -15.27
C GLU A 172 -38.22 34.09 -15.14
N THR A 173 -38.02 32.80 -14.83
CA THR A 173 -37.63 31.76 -15.82
C THR A 173 -37.58 30.37 -15.16
N VAL A 174 -37.85 29.32 -15.93
CA VAL A 174 -37.90 27.91 -15.47
C VAL A 174 -36.63 27.17 -15.88
N LYS A 175 -36.22 26.19 -15.05
CA LYS A 175 -35.04 25.30 -15.13
C LYS A 175 -33.82 25.79 -14.34
N HIS A 176 -33.69 25.31 -13.09
CA HIS A 176 -32.46 24.75 -12.50
C HIS A 176 -32.72 24.34 -11.03
N GLU A 177 -33.30 23.16 -10.81
CA GLU A 177 -33.33 22.51 -9.48
C GLU A 177 -33.15 20.99 -9.66
N ALA A 178 -31.90 20.58 -9.85
CA ALA A 178 -31.45 19.19 -9.88
C ALA A 178 -29.94 19.13 -9.58
N GLY A 179 -29.55 19.53 -8.36
CA GLY A 179 -28.13 19.74 -8.03
C GLY A 179 -27.77 19.68 -6.54
N ALA A 180 -28.59 19.03 -5.69
CA ALA A 180 -28.38 19.04 -4.24
C ALA A 180 -28.62 17.68 -3.54
N GLN A 181 -28.61 16.56 -4.27
CA GLN A 181 -28.83 15.21 -3.73
C GLN A 181 -27.74 14.18 -4.12
N LEU A 182 -26.60 14.62 -4.68
CA LEU A 182 -25.62 13.73 -5.30
C LEU A 182 -24.47 13.22 -4.41
N VAL A 183 -24.37 13.63 -3.14
CA VAL A 183 -23.16 13.41 -2.30
C VAL A 183 -23.38 12.42 -1.13
N ALA A 184 -24.62 12.00 -0.86
CA ALA A 184 -24.95 11.28 0.38
C ALA A 184 -24.66 9.76 0.41
N ALA A 185 -24.42 9.12 -0.75
CA ALA A 185 -24.49 7.65 -0.89
C ALA A 185 -23.40 6.81 -0.17
N MET A 186 -22.35 7.45 0.39
CA MET A 186 -21.38 6.80 1.30
C MET A 186 -21.37 7.43 2.71
N ALA A 187 -22.26 8.39 2.97
CA ALA A 187 -22.37 9.11 4.25
C ALA A 187 -23.66 8.77 5.02
N ASP A 188 -24.73 8.37 4.32
CA ASP A 188 -25.98 7.90 4.94
C ASP A 188 -25.88 6.42 5.35
N VAL A 189 -25.26 6.19 6.50
CA VAL A 189 -25.49 4.97 7.31
C VAL A 189 -26.15 5.40 8.62
N ASP A 190 -27.48 5.30 8.67
CA ASP A 190 -28.25 5.36 9.92
C ASP A 190 -27.75 4.25 10.86
N ILE A 191 -26.93 4.61 11.85
CA ILE A 191 -26.63 3.72 12.98
C ILE A 191 -27.89 3.63 13.85
N LYS A 192 -28.70 2.64 13.54
CA LYS A 192 -29.91 2.32 14.29
C LYS A 192 -29.50 1.70 15.64
N GLU A 193 -29.65 2.45 16.73
CA GLU A 193 -29.56 1.89 18.08
C GLU A 193 -30.69 0.88 18.33
N GLU A 194 -30.44 -0.41 18.09
CA GLU A 194 -31.34 -1.47 18.54
C GLU A 194 -31.14 -1.73 20.04
N ARG A 195 -31.87 -0.98 20.87
CA ARG A 195 -32.12 -1.35 22.27
C ARG A 195 -32.99 -2.61 22.33
N GLU A 196 -32.40 -3.77 22.64
CA GLU A 196 -33.16 -4.96 23.03
C GLU A 196 -33.74 -4.82 24.46
N ASP A 197 -34.91 -4.19 24.57
CA ASP A 197 -35.79 -4.36 25.73
C ASP A 197 -36.44 -5.76 25.70
N ARG A 198 -35.85 -6.74 26.40
CA ARG A 198 -36.51 -8.04 26.65
C ARG A 198 -37.15 -8.11 28.04
N ARG A 199 -38.49 -8.13 28.02
CA ARG A 199 -39.38 -8.12 29.19
C ARG A 199 -39.32 -9.38 30.04
N ASP A 200 -39.61 -9.15 31.32
CA ASP A 200 -39.90 -10.11 32.38
C ASP A 200 -40.74 -11.35 32.00
N ARG A 201 -40.36 -12.47 32.60
CA ARG A 201 -41.31 -13.49 33.11
C ARG A 201 -40.87 -13.93 34.51
N GLY A 202 -41.59 -13.50 35.54
CA GLY A 202 -41.32 -13.86 36.94
C GLY A 202 -41.89 -15.22 37.37
N GLY A 203 -41.44 -15.75 38.53
CA GLY A 203 -41.87 -17.08 38.99
C GLY A 203 -41.37 -17.59 40.37
N TYR A 204 -41.53 -16.81 41.45
CA TYR A 204 -41.77 -17.24 42.85
C TYR A 204 -41.08 -18.50 43.48
N ARG A 205 -40.27 -18.25 44.55
CA ARG A 205 -40.09 -18.99 45.85
C ARG A 205 -38.65 -18.73 46.37
N GLY A 206 -38.33 -18.50 47.65
CA GLY A 206 -39.15 -18.29 48.86
C GLY A 206 -38.52 -18.89 50.13
N GLY A 207 -38.10 -18.05 51.10
CA GLY A 207 -38.02 -18.45 52.53
C GLY A 207 -36.63 -18.69 53.19
N ASN A 208 -36.39 -17.92 54.27
CA ASN A 208 -35.50 -18.15 55.43
C ASN A 208 -35.08 -19.61 55.73
N ASN A 209 -33.85 -19.81 56.26
CA ASN A 209 -33.70 -20.07 57.70
C ASN A 209 -32.29 -19.93 58.33
N LYS A 210 -32.31 -19.70 59.66
CA LYS A 210 -31.16 -19.69 60.58
C LYS A 210 -30.69 -21.10 60.97
N ARG A 211 -29.40 -21.23 61.29
CA ARG A 211 -28.77 -22.23 62.20
C ARG A 211 -27.48 -21.61 62.77
N ARG A 212 -27.00 -21.92 63.98
CA ARG A 212 -27.59 -22.42 65.23
C ARG A 212 -26.64 -21.98 66.37
N ARG A 213 -27.09 -22.01 67.62
CA ARG A 213 -26.32 -21.70 68.84
C ARG A 213 -26.17 -22.99 69.65
N ASP A 214 -25.04 -23.18 70.32
CA ASP A 214 -24.67 -24.05 71.48
C ASP A 214 -23.12 -23.86 71.66
N ASP A 215 -22.45 -23.94 72.81
CA ASP A 215 -22.75 -23.62 74.23
C ASP A 215 -21.39 -23.39 74.97
N ASP A 216 -21.37 -23.22 76.30
CA ASP A 216 -20.19 -22.96 77.20
C ASP A 216 -19.51 -21.56 77.08
N GLY A 217 -19.09 -20.87 78.15
CA GLY A 217 -19.27 -21.07 79.61
C GLY A 217 -18.34 -20.14 80.43
N GLY A 218 -18.75 -19.71 81.65
CA GLY A 218 -17.82 -19.21 82.69
C GLY A 218 -17.70 -17.69 82.99
N ASP A 219 -18.48 -17.22 83.97
CA ASP A 219 -18.06 -16.46 85.18
C ASP A 219 -17.25 -15.13 85.19
N HIS A 220 -17.98 -14.09 85.65
CA HIS A 220 -17.75 -13.33 86.90
C HIS A 220 -16.87 -12.04 86.96
N TYR A 221 -17.34 -11.13 87.85
CA TYR A 221 -16.68 -9.97 88.49
C TYR A 221 -16.30 -8.73 87.62
N ARG A 222 -16.27 -7.48 88.13
CA ARG A 222 -17.06 -6.77 89.18
C ARG A 222 -16.68 -5.27 89.16
N GLY A 223 -17.67 -4.37 89.20
CA GLY A 223 -17.47 -2.94 89.57
C GLY A 223 -16.63 -2.10 88.60
N ASP A 224 -16.51 -0.79 88.79
CA ASP A 224 -17.28 0.12 89.66
C ASP A 224 -17.38 1.51 88.99
N ASP A 225 -18.34 2.31 89.44
CA ASP A 225 -18.65 3.64 88.91
C ASP A 225 -17.52 4.67 89.14
N ARG A 226 -17.40 5.67 88.24
CA ARG A 226 -17.68 7.11 88.54
C ARG A 226 -17.00 8.10 87.59
N ARG A 227 -17.83 9.03 87.05
CA ARG A 227 -17.64 10.50 86.92
C ARG A 227 -16.27 11.02 86.42
N GLY A 228 -16.16 11.82 85.37
CA GLY A 228 -17.19 12.68 84.74
C GLY A 228 -16.68 13.43 83.49
N PRO A 229 -17.38 14.50 83.04
CA PRO A 229 -17.36 14.93 81.65
C PRO A 229 -16.50 16.17 81.32
N GLN A 230 -16.45 16.47 80.01
CA GLN A 230 -15.92 17.66 79.30
C GLN A 230 -14.50 17.54 78.72
N LYS A 231 -14.44 17.33 77.39
CA LYS A 231 -14.09 18.40 76.45
C LYS A 231 -14.63 18.09 75.05
N ARG A 232 -15.03 19.14 74.32
CA ARG A 232 -15.36 19.08 72.89
C ARG A 232 -14.14 19.48 72.06
N ARG A 233 -14.09 18.95 70.83
CA ARG A 233 -13.51 19.50 69.60
C ARG A 233 -12.03 19.20 69.29
N TYR A 234 -11.80 19.03 67.99
CA TYR A 234 -10.57 18.61 67.28
C TYR A 234 -10.24 17.10 67.52
N ASP A 235 -9.98 16.27 66.51
CA ASP A 235 -9.56 16.55 65.11
C ASP A 235 -10.38 15.81 64.02
N ASP A 236 -10.62 16.48 62.89
CA ASP A 236 -10.89 15.83 61.59
C ASP A 236 -9.53 15.58 60.90
N ALA A 237 -9.09 14.32 60.80
CA ALA A 237 -7.90 13.98 60.03
C ALA A 237 -8.25 13.85 58.53
N PRO A 238 -7.69 14.68 57.63
CA PRO A 238 -8.00 14.61 56.21
C PRO A 238 -7.46 13.32 55.59
N ARG A 239 -8.26 12.70 54.71
CA ARG A 239 -7.82 11.57 53.88
C ARG A 239 -6.60 11.99 53.06
N ARG A 240 -5.48 11.26 53.17
CA ARG A 240 -4.30 11.50 52.33
C ARG A 240 -4.71 11.48 50.85
N ARG A 241 -4.39 12.56 50.14
CA ARG A 241 -4.57 12.66 48.69
C ARG A 241 -3.61 11.64 48.05
N TYR A 242 -4.10 10.83 47.11
CA TYR A 242 -3.20 10.00 46.32
C TYR A 242 -2.43 10.92 45.38
N GLU A 243 -1.11 10.98 45.56
CA GLU A 243 -0.19 11.68 44.66
C GLU A 243 0.34 10.65 43.65
N GLU A 244 0.15 10.95 42.36
CA GLU A 244 0.65 10.13 41.25
C GLU A 244 2.18 10.12 41.30
N PRO A 245 2.86 8.96 41.23
CA PRO A 245 4.32 8.92 41.26
C PRO A 245 4.95 9.75 40.11
N PRO A 246 6.14 10.34 40.29
CA PRO A 246 6.65 11.35 39.36
C PRO A 246 6.83 10.85 37.92
N PHE A 247 7.39 9.65 37.72
CA PHE A 247 7.58 9.09 36.38
C PHE A 247 6.25 8.82 35.62
N PRO A 248 5.25 8.11 36.18
CA PRO A 248 3.92 7.99 35.57
C PRO A 248 3.30 9.33 35.15
N LYS A 249 3.41 10.37 35.99
CA LYS A 249 2.92 11.72 35.66
C LYS A 249 3.72 12.34 34.51
N LEU A 250 5.05 12.30 34.53
CA LEU A 250 5.91 12.81 33.44
C LEU A 250 5.62 12.08 32.12
N ARG A 251 5.61 10.74 32.13
CA ARG A 251 5.29 9.90 30.98
C ARG A 251 3.91 10.24 30.41
N ARG A 252 2.90 10.42 31.26
CA ARG A 252 1.54 10.81 30.84
C ARG A 252 1.50 12.22 30.24
N LEU A 253 2.26 13.18 30.76
CA LEU A 253 2.34 14.52 30.17
C LEU A 253 3.08 14.49 28.83
N LEU A 254 4.24 13.85 28.76
CA LEU A 254 5.08 13.76 27.56
C LEU A 254 4.36 13.03 26.40
N LEU A 255 3.67 11.91 26.67
CA LEU A 255 2.91 11.19 25.65
C LEU A 255 1.73 12.01 25.08
N ASN A 256 1.15 12.92 25.85
CA ASN A 256 0.00 13.74 25.44
C ASN A 256 0.36 15.17 25.01
N ILE A 257 1.65 15.50 24.89
CA ILE A 257 2.10 16.82 24.44
C ILE A 257 1.53 17.16 23.06
N ALA A 258 1.01 18.38 22.90
CA ALA A 258 0.29 18.84 21.72
C ALA A 258 -0.99 18.04 21.34
N SER A 259 -1.49 17.20 22.26
CA SER A 259 -2.76 16.47 22.10
C SER A 259 -3.87 16.99 23.03
N SER A 260 -3.66 18.12 23.72
CA SER A 260 -4.63 18.75 24.62
C SER A 260 -5.09 20.13 24.14
N THR A 261 -6.02 20.76 24.88
CA THR A 261 -6.50 22.12 24.59
C THR A 261 -5.56 23.23 25.09
N LYS A 262 -4.46 22.89 25.77
CA LYS A 262 -3.42 23.85 26.18
C LYS A 262 -2.55 24.23 24.98
N LEU A 263 -1.85 25.36 25.07
CA LEU A 263 -0.78 25.66 24.13
C LEU A 263 0.40 24.67 24.37
N PRO A 264 0.95 24.02 23.31
CA PRO A 264 2.05 23.07 23.47
C PRO A 264 3.29 23.65 24.16
N GLN A 265 3.53 24.96 24.01
CA GLN A 265 4.61 25.67 24.72
C GLN A 265 4.43 25.64 26.24
N ASP A 266 3.21 25.73 26.75
CA ASP A 266 2.94 25.73 28.19
C ASP A 266 2.98 24.31 28.77
N GLU A 267 2.58 23.31 27.98
CA GLU A 267 2.81 21.90 28.32
C GLU A 267 4.30 21.57 28.39
N ALA A 268 5.10 22.04 27.42
CA ALA A 268 6.55 21.84 27.41
C ALA A 268 7.23 22.49 28.63
N LYS A 269 6.80 23.70 29.04
CA LYS A 269 7.25 24.35 30.28
C LYS A 269 6.85 23.57 31.54
N GLU A 270 5.61 23.06 31.60
CA GLU A 270 5.12 22.24 32.72
C GLU A 270 5.94 20.95 32.87
N ILE A 271 6.23 20.26 31.76
CA ILE A 271 7.08 19.06 31.72
C ILE A 271 8.52 19.39 32.14
N ALA A 272 9.13 20.42 31.55
CA ALA A 272 10.52 20.81 31.84
C ALA A 272 10.73 21.21 33.30
N THR A 273 9.79 21.97 33.87
CA THR A 273 9.84 22.38 35.30
C THR A 273 9.72 21.17 36.21
N TYR A 274 8.73 20.30 35.95
CA TYR A 274 8.47 19.12 36.78
C TYR A 274 9.57 18.05 36.65
N LEU A 275 10.23 17.97 35.49
CA LEU A 275 11.44 17.15 35.31
C LEU A 275 12.62 17.72 36.11
N GLY A 276 12.82 19.04 36.09
CA GLY A 276 13.88 19.71 36.86
C GLY A 276 13.77 19.50 38.38
N GLU A 277 12.55 19.53 38.93
CA GLU A 277 12.25 19.22 40.33
C GLU A 277 12.63 17.79 40.76
N HIS A 278 12.69 16.85 39.81
CA HIS A 278 12.92 15.42 40.04
C HIS A 278 14.16 14.85 39.33
N PHE A 279 15.01 15.70 38.75
CA PHE A 279 16.12 15.28 37.88
C PHE A 279 17.22 14.47 38.58
N ASP A 280 17.30 14.58 39.91
CA ASP A 280 18.32 13.88 40.71
C ASP A 280 17.98 12.40 40.95
N ASP A 281 16.78 11.93 40.55
CA ASP A 281 16.44 10.51 40.47
C ASP A 281 16.93 9.92 39.14
N GLU A 282 18.03 9.18 39.20
CA GLU A 282 18.68 8.57 38.04
C GLU A 282 17.78 7.59 37.27
N ARG A 283 16.88 6.87 37.95
CA ARG A 283 15.97 5.92 37.28
C ARG A 283 14.90 6.67 36.52
N LEU A 284 14.26 7.64 37.17
CA LEU A 284 13.30 8.53 36.53
C LEU A 284 13.91 9.25 35.33
N ARG A 285 15.17 9.71 35.45
CA ARG A 285 15.90 10.35 34.37
C ARG A 285 16.09 9.40 33.19
N SER A 286 16.54 8.16 33.41
CA SER A 286 16.68 7.19 32.31
C SER A 286 15.32 6.88 31.68
N ASP A 287 14.35 6.41 32.47
CA ASP A 287 13.03 6.01 31.98
C ASP A 287 12.34 7.16 31.21
N PHE A 288 12.54 8.42 31.63
CA PHE A 288 12.05 9.60 30.93
C PHE A 288 12.72 9.78 29.56
N PHE A 289 14.06 9.75 29.50
CA PHE A 289 14.77 9.95 28.24
C PHE A 289 14.63 8.77 27.27
N ASP A 290 14.43 7.56 27.78
CA ASP A 290 14.14 6.39 26.95
C ASP A 290 12.78 6.59 26.22
N VAL A 291 11.74 7.10 26.92
CA VAL A 291 10.46 7.48 26.29
C VAL A 291 10.60 8.73 25.40
N PHE A 292 11.48 9.66 25.73
CA PHE A 292 11.75 10.87 24.95
C PHE A 292 12.36 10.53 23.57
N VAL A 293 13.35 9.64 23.52
CA VAL A 293 13.95 9.13 22.28
C VAL A 293 12.92 8.32 21.49
N GLN A 294 12.18 7.41 22.13
CA GLN A 294 11.09 6.66 21.48
C GLN A 294 10.08 7.58 20.79
N LEU A 295 9.68 8.68 21.43
CA LEU A 295 8.73 9.62 20.85
C LEU A 295 9.26 10.40 19.64
N ILE A 296 10.57 10.67 19.56
CA ILE A 296 11.20 11.28 18.38
C ILE A 296 11.12 10.31 17.19
N ILE A 297 11.35 9.01 17.42
CA ILE A 297 11.37 7.98 16.38
C ILE A 297 9.96 7.53 15.97
N GLU A 298 9.06 7.31 16.93
CA GLU A 298 7.71 6.78 16.69
C GLU A 298 6.67 7.84 16.34
N GLN A 299 6.80 9.08 16.86
CA GLN A 299 5.80 10.14 16.68
C GLN A 299 6.42 11.42 16.08
N PRO A 300 6.86 11.39 14.81
CA PRO A 300 7.53 12.50 14.11
C PRO A 300 6.87 13.87 14.26
N PHE A 301 5.53 13.91 14.24
CA PHE A 301 4.75 15.14 14.45
C PHE A 301 5.08 15.87 15.76
N LYS A 302 5.56 15.15 16.79
CA LYS A 302 5.85 15.69 18.11
C LYS A 302 7.28 16.19 18.28
N ILE A 303 8.18 15.96 17.31
CA ILE A 303 9.60 16.36 17.42
C ILE A 303 9.79 17.83 17.81
N PRO A 304 9.09 18.83 17.23
CA PRO A 304 9.23 20.22 17.65
C PRO A 304 8.86 20.44 19.13
N PHE A 305 7.77 19.82 19.61
CA PHE A 305 7.31 19.98 20.99
C PHE A 305 8.20 19.23 22.00
N ILE A 306 8.77 18.09 21.59
CA ILE A 306 9.77 17.35 22.38
C ILE A 306 11.08 18.15 22.48
N ALA A 307 11.53 18.75 21.38
CA ALA A 307 12.65 19.70 21.39
C ALA A 307 12.36 20.90 22.31
N ALA A 308 11.13 21.44 22.31
CA ALA A 308 10.76 22.51 23.24
C ALA A 308 10.84 22.11 24.74
N VAL A 309 10.62 20.83 25.09
CA VAL A 309 10.87 20.34 26.45
C VAL A 309 12.36 20.45 26.80
N ALA A 310 13.27 20.13 25.87
CA ALA A 310 14.71 20.32 26.07
C ALA A 310 15.11 21.81 26.10
N LEU A 311 14.54 22.66 25.22
CA LEU A 311 14.78 24.12 25.20
C LEU A 311 14.40 24.78 26.53
N TYR A 312 13.21 24.48 27.07
CA TYR A 312 12.79 24.98 28.38
C TYR A 312 13.53 24.28 29.53
N GLY A 313 13.88 23.00 29.36
CA GLY A 313 14.74 22.25 30.28
C GLY A 313 16.08 22.93 30.51
N ASN A 314 16.74 23.42 29.45
CA ASN A 314 17.99 24.18 29.54
C ASN A 314 17.89 25.44 30.42
N LYS A 315 16.72 26.09 30.50
CA LYS A 315 16.48 27.24 31.38
C LYS A 315 16.26 26.85 32.85
N VAL A 316 15.78 25.64 33.10
CA VAL A 316 15.50 25.12 34.45
C VAL A 316 16.77 24.49 35.05
N LYS A 317 17.40 23.58 34.30
CA LYS A 317 18.60 22.83 34.68
C LYS A 317 19.35 22.40 33.41
N PRO A 318 20.49 23.03 33.03
CA PRO A 318 21.20 22.76 31.78
C PRO A 318 21.57 21.28 31.54
N GLU A 319 21.74 20.50 32.59
CA GLU A 319 21.98 19.05 32.53
C GLU A 319 20.85 18.27 31.84
N ILE A 320 19.61 18.78 31.84
CA ILE A 320 18.49 18.22 31.07
C ILE A 320 18.80 18.25 29.57
N MET A 321 19.36 19.37 29.07
CA MET A 321 19.73 19.53 27.68
C MET A 321 20.90 18.62 27.31
N VAL A 322 21.92 18.53 28.17
CA VAL A 322 23.10 17.67 27.94
C VAL A 322 22.70 16.19 27.86
N GLU A 323 21.87 15.69 28.78
CA GLU A 323 21.39 14.30 28.72
C GLU A 323 20.49 14.06 27.49
N ALA A 324 19.62 15.01 27.13
CA ALA A 324 18.79 14.91 25.93
C ALA A 324 19.64 14.82 24.64
N MET A 325 20.62 15.73 24.50
CA MET A 325 21.55 15.75 23.35
C MET A 325 22.38 14.47 23.28
N LYS A 326 22.86 13.96 24.42
CA LYS A 326 23.60 12.71 24.49
C LYS A 326 22.74 11.53 24.04
N ARG A 327 21.57 11.31 24.66
CA ARG A 327 20.70 10.15 24.39
C ARG A 327 20.20 10.11 22.94
N VAL A 328 19.87 11.27 22.36
CA VAL A 328 19.49 11.36 20.94
C VAL A 328 20.72 11.25 20.03
N GLY A 329 21.89 11.72 20.46
CA GLY A 329 23.15 11.61 19.73
C GLY A 329 23.65 10.19 19.61
N ASP A 330 23.64 9.43 20.72
CA ASP A 330 23.95 8.01 20.77
C ASP A 330 23.06 7.24 19.76
N ARG A 331 21.74 7.48 19.80
CA ARG A 331 20.80 6.85 18.85
C ARG A 331 20.99 7.31 17.39
N ALA A 332 21.35 8.57 17.15
CA ALA A 332 21.64 9.07 15.82
C ALA A 332 22.90 8.42 15.22
N GLN A 333 23.94 8.20 16.03
CA GLN A 333 25.15 7.50 15.62
C GLN A 333 24.89 6.01 15.34
N GLU A 334 24.08 5.33 16.17
CA GLU A 334 23.60 3.98 15.89
C GLU A 334 22.88 3.89 14.55
N ALA A 335 21.92 4.80 14.31
CA ALA A 335 21.15 4.83 13.07
C ALA A 335 22.03 5.11 11.83
N LEU A 336 23.00 6.02 11.95
CA LEU A 336 23.97 6.33 10.89
C LEU A 336 24.87 5.11 10.57
N ASN A 337 25.35 4.40 11.59
CA ASN A 337 26.17 3.19 11.43
C ASN A 337 25.37 2.05 10.77
N ALA A 338 24.10 1.89 11.15
CA ALA A 338 23.21 0.87 10.61
C ALA A 338 22.67 1.18 9.19
N GLY A 339 22.79 2.43 8.73
CA GLY A 339 22.12 2.93 7.53
C GLY A 339 20.60 3.02 7.68
N GLU A 340 20.11 3.25 8.91
CA GLU A 340 18.69 3.51 9.21
C GLU A 340 18.38 4.99 8.97
N TRP A 341 18.47 5.40 7.70
CA TRP A 341 18.39 6.78 7.20
C TRP A 341 17.19 7.56 7.74
N LYS A 342 16.05 6.88 7.92
CA LYS A 342 14.82 7.47 8.43
C LYS A 342 14.90 7.83 9.91
N GLU A 343 15.46 6.97 10.76
CA GLU A 343 15.69 7.30 12.17
C GLU A 343 16.72 8.43 12.32
N PHE A 344 17.78 8.37 11.52
CA PHE A 344 18.80 9.41 11.46
C PHE A 344 18.21 10.78 11.05
N LYS A 345 17.32 10.81 10.05
CA LYS A 345 16.54 12.00 9.65
C LYS A 345 15.72 12.58 10.81
N LEU A 346 15.03 11.73 11.58
CA LEU A 346 14.20 12.16 12.72
C LEU A 346 15.05 12.72 13.87
N ALA A 347 16.21 12.11 14.14
CA ALA A 347 17.16 12.63 15.13
C ALA A 347 17.78 13.96 14.69
N LEU A 348 18.16 14.11 13.40
CA LEU A 348 18.63 15.39 12.87
C LEU A 348 17.57 16.48 12.90
N ARG A 349 16.30 16.14 12.64
CA ARG A 349 15.15 17.06 12.81
C ARG A 349 15.03 17.54 14.26
N PHE A 350 15.24 16.67 15.24
CA PHE A 350 15.29 17.07 16.66
C PHE A 350 16.44 18.05 16.92
N PHE A 351 17.67 17.73 16.47
CA PHE A 351 18.81 18.63 16.63
C PHE A 351 18.63 19.98 15.92
N ALA A 352 17.96 20.00 14.76
CA ALA A 352 17.61 21.21 14.02
C ALA A 352 16.61 22.10 14.78
N CYS A 353 15.61 21.51 15.46
CA CYS A 353 14.73 22.24 16.36
C CYS A 353 15.46 22.90 17.54
N LEU A 354 16.70 22.49 17.85
CA LEU A 354 17.53 23.04 18.93
C LEU A 354 18.58 24.07 18.45
N GLN A 355 18.58 24.43 17.16
CA GLN A 355 19.60 25.29 16.53
C GLN A 355 19.81 26.66 17.19
N SER A 356 18.85 27.17 17.97
CA SER A 356 19.01 28.39 18.78
C SER A 356 20.04 28.27 19.93
N LEU A 357 20.33 27.07 20.43
CA LEU A 357 21.18 26.84 21.61
C LEU A 357 22.62 26.42 21.33
N TYR A 358 23.04 26.27 20.07
CA TYR A 358 24.42 25.87 19.77
C TYR A 358 25.41 27.03 19.77
N GLU A 359 26.65 26.70 20.13
CA GLU A 359 27.83 27.51 19.84
C GLU A 359 28.20 27.38 18.34
N GLY A 360 28.53 28.50 17.69
CA GLY A 360 28.88 28.53 16.27
C GLY A 360 27.70 28.17 15.35
N ASP A 361 28.01 27.43 14.27
CA ASP A 361 27.05 27.14 13.20
C ASP A 361 26.20 25.87 13.44
N GLY A 362 26.48 25.13 14.52
CA GLY A 362 25.66 24.01 15.00
C GLY A 362 25.44 22.93 13.94
N VAL A 363 24.17 22.63 13.66
CA VAL A 363 23.76 21.60 12.68
C VAL A 363 24.34 21.86 11.29
N PHE A 364 24.48 23.12 10.85
CA PHE A 364 24.94 23.44 9.50
C PHE A 364 26.37 22.95 9.21
N THR A 365 27.26 22.93 10.22
CA THR A 365 28.61 22.34 10.06
C THR A 365 28.53 20.86 9.71
N PHE A 366 27.63 20.11 10.35
CA PHE A 366 27.46 18.68 10.10
C PHE A 366 26.71 18.40 8.80
N LEU A 367 25.73 19.24 8.42
CA LEU A 367 25.10 19.15 7.09
C LEU A 367 26.11 19.37 5.95
N GLY A 368 27.12 20.23 6.17
CA GLY A 368 28.26 20.38 5.27
C GLY A 368 29.08 19.10 5.13
N GLN A 369 29.47 18.48 6.26
CA GLN A 369 30.22 17.21 6.27
C GLN A 369 29.45 16.04 5.61
N LEU A 370 28.13 15.99 5.81
CA LEU A 370 27.25 15.06 5.10
C LEU A 370 27.26 15.33 3.59
N PHE A 371 27.21 16.60 3.16
CA PHE A 371 27.30 16.95 1.74
C PHE A 371 28.67 16.61 1.13
N ASP A 372 29.78 16.84 1.84
CA ASP A 372 31.12 16.43 1.38
C ASP A 372 31.17 14.91 1.15
N THR A 373 30.53 14.12 2.02
CA THR A 373 30.36 12.67 1.83
C THR A 373 29.52 12.33 0.59
N VAL A 374 28.47 13.12 0.28
CA VAL A 374 27.70 12.96 -0.97
C VAL A 374 28.58 13.21 -2.20
N VAL A 375 29.48 14.21 -2.16
CA VAL A 375 30.41 14.49 -3.26
C VAL A 375 31.36 13.30 -3.49
N ASP A 376 31.89 12.69 -2.43
CA ASP A 376 32.73 11.49 -2.54
C ASP A 376 31.96 10.29 -3.12
N LEU A 377 30.73 10.05 -2.66
CA LEU A 377 29.85 8.98 -3.17
C LEU A 377 29.51 9.17 -4.66
N GLN A 378 29.09 10.37 -5.06
CA GLN A 378 28.75 10.71 -6.45
C GLN A 378 29.99 10.69 -7.36
N SER A 379 31.18 11.01 -6.83
CA SER A 379 32.44 10.91 -7.58
C SER A 379 32.89 9.45 -7.80
N ALA A 380 32.49 8.53 -6.91
CA ALA A 380 32.73 7.10 -7.06
C ALA A 380 31.67 6.42 -7.96
N ASN A 381 30.41 6.88 -7.90
CA ASN A 381 29.31 6.41 -8.72
C ASN A 381 28.28 7.54 -8.93
N GLU A 382 28.20 8.07 -10.15
CA GLU A 382 27.22 9.11 -10.55
C GLU A 382 25.75 8.69 -10.38
N ASN A 383 25.50 7.39 -10.18
CA ASN A 383 24.17 6.82 -9.94
C ASN A 383 23.94 6.40 -8.48
N ASP A 384 24.73 6.92 -7.53
CA ASP A 384 24.61 6.53 -6.13
C ASP A 384 23.30 7.03 -5.47
N VAL A 385 22.50 6.07 -5.00
CA VAL A 385 21.19 6.33 -4.38
C VAL A 385 21.28 6.72 -2.90
N VAL A 386 22.42 6.48 -2.25
CA VAL A 386 22.63 6.81 -0.83
C VAL A 386 22.89 8.31 -0.68
N GLY A 387 23.73 8.89 -1.54
CA GLY A 387 23.99 10.33 -1.57
C GLY A 387 22.72 11.14 -1.85
N ILE A 388 21.84 10.61 -2.71
CA ILE A 388 20.50 11.16 -2.98
C ILE A 388 19.63 11.17 -1.70
N GLU A 389 19.62 10.09 -0.92
CA GLU A 389 18.91 10.05 0.37
C GLU A 389 19.50 11.03 1.39
N ILE A 390 20.82 11.13 1.48
CA ILE A 390 21.50 12.09 2.36
C ILE A 390 21.14 13.54 1.96
N VAL A 391 21.09 13.87 0.66
CA VAL A 391 20.60 15.18 0.20
C VAL A 391 19.14 15.40 0.60
N LYS A 392 18.26 14.39 0.48
CA LYS A 392 16.87 14.48 0.95
C LYS A 392 16.80 14.79 2.44
N ILE A 393 17.64 14.15 3.26
CA ILE A 393 17.75 14.41 4.71
C ILE A 393 18.24 15.84 4.97
N ILE A 394 19.26 16.32 4.26
CA ILE A 394 19.76 17.70 4.37
C ILE A 394 18.62 18.70 4.08
N LEU A 395 17.96 18.57 2.92
CA LEU A 395 16.87 19.47 2.51
C LEU A 395 15.67 19.46 3.47
N LEU A 396 15.31 18.29 4.01
CA LEU A 396 14.25 18.16 5.03
C LEU A 396 14.65 18.66 6.42
N THR A 397 15.96 18.85 6.69
CA THR A 397 16.47 19.35 7.98
C THR A 397 16.58 20.88 8.00
N ILE A 398 16.96 21.50 6.87
CA ILE A 398 17.15 22.96 6.74
C ILE A 398 15.94 23.77 7.28
N PRO A 399 14.67 23.48 6.94
CA PRO A 399 13.53 24.25 7.43
C PRO A 399 13.39 24.30 8.96
N TYR A 400 13.64 23.18 9.64
CA TYR A 400 13.57 23.12 11.10
C TYR A 400 14.72 23.91 11.75
N ALA A 401 15.92 23.86 11.13
CA ALA A 401 17.09 24.60 11.60
C ALA A 401 16.93 26.12 11.42
N LEU A 402 16.32 26.56 10.32
CA LEU A 402 16.00 27.96 10.06
C LEU A 402 14.93 28.49 11.03
N VAL A 403 13.84 27.74 11.24
CA VAL A 403 12.75 28.14 12.15
C VAL A 403 13.20 28.24 13.62
N SER A 404 14.15 27.41 14.07
CA SER A 404 14.74 27.52 15.41
C SER A 404 15.89 28.53 15.49
N GLY A 405 16.75 28.57 14.46
CA GLY A 405 18.00 29.33 14.48
C GLY A 405 17.88 30.81 14.09
N GLY A 406 16.86 31.16 13.29
CA GLY A 406 16.57 32.52 12.81
C GLY A 406 17.47 33.01 11.66
N GLU A 407 17.34 34.30 11.34
CA GLU A 407 17.96 34.96 10.18
C GLU A 407 19.48 34.76 10.04
N ARG A 408 20.18 34.52 11.16
CA ARG A 408 21.64 34.29 11.21
C ARG A 408 22.14 33.11 10.36
N PHE A 409 21.27 32.18 9.98
CA PHE A 409 21.63 31.01 9.16
C PHE A 409 21.12 31.06 7.71
N HIS A 410 20.50 32.16 7.27
CA HIS A 410 19.98 32.27 5.90
C HIS A 410 21.10 32.12 4.86
N GLU A 411 22.25 32.77 5.07
CA GLU A 411 23.40 32.66 4.17
C GLU A 411 23.97 31.22 4.13
N HIS A 412 24.07 30.54 5.27
CA HIS A 412 24.52 29.15 5.36
C HIS A 412 23.57 28.19 4.63
N ALA A 413 22.25 28.39 4.78
CA ALA A 413 21.25 27.63 4.04
C ALA A 413 21.33 27.89 2.53
N GLU A 414 21.48 29.14 2.10
CA GLU A 414 21.66 29.47 0.68
C GLU A 414 22.93 28.85 0.06
N GLN A 415 24.05 28.85 0.79
CA GLN A 415 25.30 28.21 0.33
C GLN A 415 25.10 26.70 0.18
N LEU A 416 24.47 26.06 1.17
CA LEU A 416 24.18 24.63 1.13
C LEU A 416 23.19 24.26 0.01
N LEU A 417 22.16 25.09 -0.22
CA LEU A 417 21.22 24.92 -1.34
C LEU A 417 21.90 25.05 -2.71
N LYS A 418 22.87 25.95 -2.87
CA LYS A 418 23.66 26.06 -4.12
C LYS A 418 24.47 24.79 -4.38
N ASN A 419 24.96 24.14 -3.31
CA ASN A 419 25.71 22.89 -3.40
C ASN A 419 24.78 21.69 -3.70
N THR A 420 23.67 21.54 -2.98
CA THR A 420 22.73 20.42 -3.19
C THR A 420 22.03 20.45 -4.54
N GLY A 421 21.89 21.64 -5.16
CA GLY A 421 21.33 21.78 -6.51
C GLY A 421 22.01 20.91 -7.56
N ILE A 422 23.34 20.72 -7.46
CA ILE A 422 24.12 19.90 -8.41
C ILE A 422 23.64 18.43 -8.41
N VAL A 423 23.30 17.89 -7.24
CA VAL A 423 22.81 16.51 -7.08
C VAL A 423 21.30 16.44 -7.35
N ALA A 424 20.55 17.50 -7.03
CA ALA A 424 19.11 17.58 -7.29
C ALA A 424 18.76 17.66 -8.79
N ASP A 425 19.66 18.22 -9.60
CA ASP A 425 19.53 18.31 -11.06
C ASP A 425 20.02 17.03 -11.79
N ASN A 426 20.63 16.07 -11.08
CA ASN A 426 21.07 14.79 -11.66
C ASN A 426 19.86 13.84 -11.82
N VAL A 427 19.65 13.33 -13.04
CA VAL A 427 18.51 12.47 -13.39
C VAL A 427 18.98 11.03 -13.53
N LEU A 428 18.59 10.16 -12.61
CA LEU A 428 19.01 8.75 -12.65
C LEU A 428 18.31 7.95 -13.76
N PRO A 429 18.97 6.94 -14.37
CA PRO A 429 18.39 6.11 -15.43
C PRO A 429 17.05 5.43 -15.08
N ILE A 430 16.83 5.12 -13.81
CA ILE A 430 15.59 4.49 -13.33
C ILE A 430 14.41 5.48 -13.19
N GLU A 431 14.66 6.80 -13.20
CA GLU A 431 13.62 7.82 -12.98
C GLU A 431 12.53 7.76 -14.05
N GLY A 432 12.92 7.59 -15.31
CA GLY A 432 11.99 7.42 -16.44
C GLY A 432 11.05 6.21 -16.32
N LEU A 433 11.36 5.25 -15.44
CA LEU A 433 10.55 4.06 -15.19
C LEU A 433 9.64 4.19 -13.96
N ILE A 434 9.89 5.12 -13.03
CA ILE A 434 9.06 5.34 -11.82
C ILE A 434 7.99 6.43 -12.01
N HIS A 435 7.83 6.96 -13.23
CA HIS A 435 6.77 7.90 -13.58
C HIS A 435 5.37 7.31 -13.28
N SER A 436 4.58 7.99 -12.47
CA SER A 436 3.20 7.54 -12.13
C SER A 436 2.24 7.59 -13.33
N TYR A 437 2.51 8.48 -14.30
CA TYR A 437 1.72 8.66 -15.51
C TYR A 437 2.58 8.43 -16.77
N VAL A 438 2.28 7.35 -17.49
CA VAL A 438 3.04 6.79 -18.61
C VAL A 438 2.30 7.06 -19.92
N GLY A 439 3.05 7.48 -20.95
CA GLY A 439 2.52 7.79 -22.29
C GLY A 439 2.57 9.27 -22.67
N ASP A 440 2.45 9.51 -23.97
CA ASP A 440 2.65 10.80 -24.64
C ASP A 440 1.33 11.60 -24.73
N PHE A 441 0.76 11.92 -23.56
CA PHE A 441 -0.46 12.72 -23.46
C PHE A 441 -0.13 14.22 -23.39
N GLU A 442 -0.89 15.06 -24.11
CA GLU A 442 -0.67 16.52 -24.18
C GLU A 442 -0.74 17.23 -22.81
N SER A 443 -1.48 16.65 -21.85
CA SER A 443 -1.49 17.10 -20.46
C SER A 443 -1.55 15.89 -19.54
N LYS A 444 -0.70 15.91 -18.50
CA LYS A 444 -0.73 14.96 -17.38
C LYS A 444 -1.44 15.61 -16.19
N PRO A 445 -1.94 14.83 -15.21
CA PRO A 445 -2.70 15.38 -14.07
C PRO A 445 -1.79 16.06 -13.06
N VAL A 446 -0.56 15.54 -12.94
CA VAL A 446 0.57 16.09 -12.20
C VAL A 446 1.80 15.76 -13.05
N ASP A 447 2.68 16.73 -13.25
CA ASP A 447 3.94 16.51 -13.97
C ASP A 447 4.93 15.68 -13.14
N TYR A 448 5.97 15.15 -13.79
CA TYR A 448 7.01 14.43 -13.07
C TYR A 448 7.89 15.40 -12.28
N HIS A 449 8.00 15.15 -10.98
CA HIS A 449 8.98 15.78 -10.11
C HIS A 449 9.65 14.69 -9.27
N SER A 450 10.98 14.67 -9.24
CA SER A 450 11.71 13.94 -8.19
C SER A 450 11.47 14.65 -6.86
N VAL A 451 11.39 13.91 -5.75
CA VAL A 451 11.13 14.49 -4.42
C VAL A 451 12.22 15.50 -4.04
N ILE A 452 13.46 15.25 -4.43
CA ILE A 452 14.61 16.13 -4.15
C ILE A 452 14.62 17.36 -5.05
N GLY A 453 14.37 17.22 -6.35
CA GLY A 453 14.22 18.38 -7.25
C GLY A 453 13.06 19.29 -6.83
N LEU A 454 11.96 18.70 -6.35
CA LEU A 454 10.82 19.43 -5.79
C LEU A 454 11.20 20.18 -4.50
N LEU A 455 11.83 19.50 -3.52
CA LEU A 455 12.32 20.11 -2.29
C LEU A 455 13.31 21.25 -2.56
N GLN A 456 14.25 21.03 -3.47
CA GLN A 456 15.24 22.02 -3.90
C GLN A 456 14.56 23.27 -4.47
N ALA A 457 13.62 23.11 -5.41
CA ALA A 457 12.87 24.22 -5.99
C ALA A 457 12.01 24.98 -4.96
N GLN A 458 11.35 24.25 -4.05
CA GLN A 458 10.57 24.84 -2.96
C GLN A 458 11.44 25.65 -1.98
N LEU A 459 12.64 25.15 -1.64
CA LEU A 459 13.56 25.83 -0.73
C LEU A 459 14.23 27.05 -1.36
N LEU A 460 14.47 27.04 -2.67
CA LEU A 460 14.90 28.22 -3.42
C LEU A 460 13.79 29.30 -3.47
N ASN A 461 12.53 28.90 -3.68
CA ASN A 461 11.38 29.81 -3.59
C ASN A 461 11.22 30.39 -2.17
N GLU A 462 11.39 29.60 -1.11
CA GLU A 462 11.42 30.12 0.25
C GLU A 462 12.60 31.08 0.48
N ALA A 463 13.79 30.82 -0.08
CA ALA A 463 14.94 31.72 0.03
C ALA A 463 14.65 33.11 -0.58
N GLU A 464 14.03 33.16 -1.77
CA GLU A 464 13.59 34.41 -2.41
C GLU A 464 12.55 35.18 -1.56
N ASN A 465 11.76 34.46 -0.76
CA ASN A 465 10.74 35.02 0.14
C ASN A 465 11.23 35.21 1.59
N GLY A 466 12.53 35.02 1.87
CA GLY A 466 13.14 35.25 3.19
C GLY A 466 12.90 34.15 4.23
N PHE A 467 12.67 32.91 3.80
CA PHE A 467 12.47 31.71 4.63
C PHE A 467 11.37 31.87 5.70
N GLU A 468 10.17 32.32 5.29
CA GLU A 468 9.07 32.51 6.23
C GLU A 468 8.56 31.19 6.83
N ILE A 469 8.57 30.09 6.06
CA ILE A 469 8.28 28.70 6.47
C ILE A 469 7.09 28.63 7.44
N ARG A 470 5.94 29.13 6.98
CA ARG A 470 4.73 29.33 7.80
C ARG A 470 4.22 28.05 8.48
N CYS A 471 4.47 26.89 7.89
CA CYS A 471 3.91 25.61 8.34
C CYS A 471 4.42 25.15 9.70
N LEU A 472 5.70 25.36 10.01
CA LEU A 472 6.33 24.83 11.21
C LEU A 472 5.98 25.66 12.47
N PRO A 473 5.65 25.00 13.60
CA PRO A 473 5.32 25.71 14.83
C PRO A 473 6.55 26.42 15.42
N ARG A 474 6.45 27.73 15.61
CA ARG A 474 7.49 28.55 16.27
C ARG A 474 7.40 28.38 17.79
N LEU A 475 8.43 27.75 18.38
CA LEU A 475 8.50 27.40 19.80
C LEU A 475 9.58 28.25 20.47
N GLU A 476 9.34 29.55 20.52
CA GLU A 476 10.35 30.55 20.87
C GLU A 476 10.83 30.47 22.33
N LEU A 477 12.10 30.84 22.53
CA LEU A 477 12.70 31.10 23.84
C LEU A 477 12.19 32.41 24.47
N ASN A 478 11.66 33.35 23.69
CA ASN A 478 11.42 34.75 24.09
C ASN A 478 9.94 35.14 24.11
N VAL A 479 9.13 34.44 24.92
CA VAL A 479 7.90 35.07 25.43
C VAL A 479 8.34 36.14 26.45
N PRO A 480 8.05 37.44 26.24
CA PRO A 480 8.23 38.42 27.30
C PRO A 480 7.27 38.04 28.43
N SER A 481 7.81 37.79 29.62
CA SER A 481 7.04 37.35 30.79
C SER A 481 5.88 38.31 31.03
N SER A 482 4.64 37.87 30.79
CA SER A 482 3.43 38.65 31.09
C SER A 482 3.09 38.64 32.59
N ASP A 483 4.14 38.78 33.40
CA ASP A 483 4.16 38.69 34.86
C ASP A 483 5.25 39.62 35.44
N GLU A 484 5.32 40.88 34.96
CA GLU A 484 6.09 41.96 35.62
C GLU A 484 5.49 42.39 37.00
N THR A 485 4.66 41.54 37.61
CA THR A 485 3.94 41.82 38.87
C THR A 485 4.23 40.84 40.00
N ALA A 486 5.28 40.01 39.91
CA ALA A 486 5.66 39.09 40.98
C ALA A 486 7.18 39.02 41.26
N GLY A 487 7.65 39.88 42.17
CA GLY A 487 8.83 39.59 43.01
C GLY A 487 10.21 39.88 42.41
N GLN A 488 11.02 40.61 43.16
CA GLN A 488 12.41 40.95 42.84
C GLN A 488 13.38 39.74 42.87
N ASP A 489 14.53 39.94 42.22
CA ASP A 489 15.80 39.21 42.38
C ASP A 489 15.97 37.83 41.70
N SER A 490 15.89 37.83 40.37
CA SER A 490 16.93 37.18 39.55
C SER A 490 17.09 37.87 38.19
N LEU A 491 18.34 38.07 37.75
CA LEU A 491 18.64 38.53 36.39
C LEU A 491 18.27 37.42 35.38
N PRO A 492 17.79 37.75 34.16
CA PRO A 492 17.62 36.76 33.12
C PRO A 492 19.01 36.26 32.70
N THR A 493 19.42 35.13 33.28
CA THR A 493 20.62 34.41 32.86
C THR A 493 20.40 33.99 31.42
N ALA A 494 21.27 34.43 30.51
CA ALA A 494 21.21 34.00 29.12
C ALA A 494 21.27 32.46 29.09
N PRO A 495 20.42 31.78 28.31
CA PRO A 495 20.41 30.32 28.27
C PRO A 495 21.80 29.81 27.89
N GLN A 496 22.29 28.80 28.61
CA GLN A 496 23.59 28.21 28.35
C GLN A 496 23.63 27.67 26.92
N LEU A 497 24.66 28.06 26.17
CA LEU A 497 24.95 27.48 24.86
C LEU A 497 25.69 26.14 25.03
N HIS A 498 25.53 25.27 24.04
CA HIS A 498 26.10 23.93 24.04
C HIS A 498 26.88 23.68 22.74
N ALA A 499 27.97 22.93 22.81
CA ALA A 499 28.66 22.45 21.62
C ALA A 499 27.77 21.44 20.86
N PHE A 500 27.80 21.46 19.52
CA PHE A 500 27.09 20.47 18.72
C PHE A 500 27.73 19.07 18.86
N PRO A 501 26.95 17.96 18.92
CA PRO A 501 27.51 16.62 19.02
C PRO A 501 28.40 16.28 17.83
N THR A 502 29.52 15.60 18.08
CA THR A 502 30.40 15.11 17.02
C THR A 502 29.94 13.73 16.57
N PHE A 503 29.60 13.60 15.28
CA PHE A 503 29.26 12.32 14.65
C PHE A 503 30.42 11.82 13.79
N THR A 504 30.61 10.50 13.74
CA THR A 504 31.56 9.85 12.85
C THR A 504 30.80 9.24 11.68
N ILE A 505 31.08 9.68 10.46
CA ILE A 505 30.44 9.14 9.24
C ILE A 505 31.20 7.85 8.86
N PRO A 506 30.52 6.69 8.72
CA PRO A 506 31.17 5.44 8.31
C PRO A 506 31.78 5.55 6.91
N SER A 507 32.97 4.95 6.73
CA SER A 507 33.60 4.79 5.42
C SER A 507 34.04 3.34 5.22
N PRO A 508 33.48 2.61 4.23
CA PRO A 508 32.38 3.01 3.33
C PRO A 508 31.06 3.26 4.06
N VAL A 509 30.22 4.12 3.48
CA VAL A 509 28.87 4.41 4.00
C VAL A 509 27.98 3.18 3.86
N ASN A 510 27.30 2.77 4.93
CA ASN A 510 26.37 1.64 4.90
C ASN A 510 25.06 2.06 4.22
N PRO A 511 24.66 1.49 3.05
CA PRO A 511 23.43 1.87 2.36
C PRO A 511 22.15 1.53 3.14
N GLY A 512 22.25 0.77 4.23
CA GLY A 512 21.13 0.34 5.07
C GLY A 512 20.66 -1.09 4.77
N PRO A 513 19.69 -1.62 5.54
CA PRO A 513 19.15 -2.96 5.36
C PRO A 513 18.10 -3.06 4.25
N ARG A 514 17.61 -1.92 3.74
CA ARG A 514 16.64 -1.83 2.63
C ARG A 514 17.28 -1.08 1.46
N PRO A 515 17.12 -1.55 0.21
CA PRO A 515 17.62 -0.81 -0.95
C PRO A 515 16.87 0.52 -1.10
N VAL A 516 17.62 1.59 -1.28
CA VAL A 516 17.10 2.94 -1.54
C VAL A 516 16.93 3.15 -3.04
N PHE A 517 15.95 3.95 -3.44
CA PHE A 517 15.69 4.32 -4.83
C PHE A 517 15.27 5.79 -4.90
N PRO A 518 15.53 6.50 -6.03
CA PRO A 518 14.99 7.84 -6.23
C PRO A 518 13.46 7.81 -6.15
N GLU A 519 12.88 8.87 -5.56
CA GLU A 519 11.45 8.93 -5.25
C GLU A 519 10.76 9.93 -6.17
N ALA A 520 9.68 9.49 -6.84
CA ALA A 520 8.78 10.37 -7.58
C ALA A 520 7.74 11.00 -6.63
N TYR A 521 7.52 12.30 -6.74
CA TYR A 521 6.41 12.95 -6.04
C TYR A 521 5.07 12.54 -6.67
N PHE A 522 4.14 12.06 -5.84
CA PHE A 522 2.79 11.69 -6.25
C PHE A 522 1.76 12.46 -5.43
N SER A 523 0.73 12.98 -6.10
CA SER A 523 -0.44 13.59 -5.47
C SER A 523 -1.72 13.35 -6.28
N LEU A 524 -2.84 13.28 -5.55
CA LEU A 524 -4.20 13.24 -6.06
C LEU A 524 -4.85 14.63 -6.13
N PHE A 525 -4.42 15.57 -5.28
CA PHE A 525 -5.08 16.85 -5.05
C PHE A 525 -4.23 18.10 -5.32
N ALA A 526 -2.93 17.96 -5.58
CA ALA A 526 -2.07 19.08 -5.91
C ALA A 526 -2.54 19.83 -7.18
N ASP A 527 -2.33 21.14 -7.16
CA ASP A 527 -2.48 22.07 -8.30
C ASP A 527 -3.83 22.01 -9.05
N GLN A 528 -4.89 21.60 -8.33
CA GLN A 528 -6.28 21.66 -8.79
C GLN A 528 -6.84 23.10 -8.72
N GLU A 529 -8.00 23.34 -9.35
CA GLU A 529 -8.70 24.63 -9.29
C GLU A 529 -9.10 25.08 -7.86
N VAL A 530 -9.09 24.16 -6.89
CA VAL A 530 -9.35 24.45 -5.47
C VAL A 530 -8.16 23.93 -4.68
N ASP A 531 -7.42 24.85 -4.07
CA ASP A 531 -6.24 24.59 -3.25
C ASP A 531 -6.63 23.92 -1.91
N THR A 532 -7.02 22.64 -1.93
CA THR A 532 -7.33 21.89 -0.70
C THR A 532 -6.10 21.27 -0.04
N VAL A 533 -5.00 21.18 -0.76
CA VAL A 533 -3.66 20.82 -0.28
C VAL A 533 -2.67 21.91 -0.72
N PRO A 534 -1.48 22.02 -0.12
CA PRO A 534 -0.47 22.98 -0.56
C PRO A 534 0.01 22.66 -1.98
N LYS A 535 0.36 23.70 -2.73
CA LYS A 535 0.84 23.60 -4.12
C LYS A 535 2.21 22.92 -4.18
N THR A 536 2.56 22.39 -5.35
CA THR A 536 3.91 21.86 -5.60
C THR A 536 5.01 22.92 -5.43
N THR A 537 4.70 24.21 -5.57
CA THR A 537 5.64 25.31 -5.32
C THR A 537 5.81 25.70 -3.85
N ASP A 538 5.01 25.15 -2.95
CA ASP A 538 4.96 25.48 -1.52
C ASP A 538 5.63 24.37 -0.69
N ILE A 539 6.64 24.72 0.12
CA ILE A 539 7.39 23.79 0.97
C ILE A 539 6.50 23.03 1.97
N ALA A 540 5.34 23.58 2.33
CA ALA A 540 4.35 22.90 3.17
C ALA A 540 3.82 21.60 2.54
N SER A 541 3.80 21.48 1.21
CA SER A 541 3.40 20.24 0.52
C SER A 541 4.33 19.07 0.85
N SER A 542 5.64 19.34 0.95
CA SER A 542 6.66 18.33 1.24
C SER A 542 6.83 18.10 2.74
N LEU A 543 6.94 19.15 3.56
CA LEU A 543 7.15 19.01 5.00
C LEU A 543 5.99 18.30 5.72
N ILE A 544 4.75 18.66 5.39
CA ILE A 544 3.58 18.03 6.01
C ILE A 544 3.43 16.58 5.52
N ARG A 545 3.68 16.32 4.23
CA ARG A 545 3.68 14.96 3.68
C ARG A 545 4.75 14.09 4.34
N ASP A 546 5.96 14.58 4.48
CA ASP A 546 7.08 13.80 5.05
C ASP A 546 6.78 13.35 6.49
N ALA A 547 6.28 14.24 7.35
CA ALA A 547 5.90 13.86 8.71
C ALA A 547 4.69 12.91 8.77
N ILE A 548 3.72 13.03 7.83
CA ILE A 548 2.63 12.05 7.68
C ILE A 548 3.20 10.68 7.27
N VAL A 549 4.06 10.65 6.25
CA VAL A 549 4.68 9.42 5.73
C VAL A 549 5.56 8.75 6.78
N ASP A 550 6.38 9.52 7.50
CA ASP A 550 7.17 9.02 8.62
C ASP A 550 6.25 8.36 9.66
N THR A 551 5.17 9.03 10.08
CA THR A 551 4.23 8.49 11.08
C THR A 551 3.51 7.22 10.59
N ILE A 552 3.12 7.16 9.31
CA ILE A 552 2.53 5.95 8.69
C ILE A 552 3.52 4.79 8.78
N ASN A 553 4.76 5.03 8.37
CA ASN A 553 5.73 3.97 8.15
C ASN A 553 6.51 3.59 9.44
N GLN A 554 6.53 4.43 10.50
CA GLN A 554 7.17 4.10 11.80
C GLN A 554 6.23 3.33 12.75
N LEU A 555 4.93 3.53 12.64
CA LEU A 555 3.91 2.91 13.49
C LEU A 555 3.05 1.89 12.72
N ASP A 556 3.63 1.23 11.71
CA ASP A 556 2.93 0.30 10.82
C ASP A 556 2.32 -0.89 11.58
N PHE A 557 2.99 -1.35 12.63
CA PHE A 557 2.50 -2.35 13.59
C PHE A 557 1.19 -1.95 14.30
N ASN A 558 0.84 -0.66 14.36
CA ASN A 558 -0.36 -0.16 15.06
C ASN A 558 -1.17 0.87 14.24
N ARG A 559 -1.82 0.36 13.18
CA ARG A 559 -2.76 1.11 12.33
C ARG A 559 -3.84 1.91 13.09
N GLU A 560 -4.23 1.53 14.30
CA GLU A 560 -5.26 2.25 15.07
C GLU A 560 -4.72 3.53 15.71
N MET A 561 -3.45 3.52 16.14
CA MET A 561 -2.78 4.72 16.62
C MET A 561 -2.38 5.63 15.46
N VAL A 562 -1.89 5.06 14.34
CA VAL A 562 -1.65 5.84 13.11
C VAL A 562 -2.93 6.56 12.67
N ALA A 563 -4.07 5.85 12.54
CA ALA A 563 -5.33 6.47 12.12
C ALA A 563 -5.78 7.63 13.04
N LYS A 564 -5.51 7.55 14.36
CA LYS A 564 -5.78 8.65 15.30
C LYS A 564 -4.83 9.84 15.06
N PHE A 565 -3.52 9.60 15.03
CA PHE A 565 -2.53 10.65 14.80
C PHE A 565 -2.71 11.35 13.45
N LEU A 566 -3.08 10.62 12.40
CA LEU A 566 -3.43 11.18 11.10
C LEU A 566 -4.69 12.04 11.19
N VAL A 567 -5.78 11.55 11.78
CA VAL A 567 -7.01 12.35 11.95
C VAL A 567 -6.78 13.61 12.79
N ASP A 568 -5.81 13.58 13.71
CA ASP A 568 -5.38 14.71 14.53
C ASP A 568 -4.22 15.52 13.93
N VAL A 569 -3.85 15.32 12.66
CA VAL A 569 -2.69 15.99 12.03
C VAL A 569 -2.74 17.51 12.16
N ASP A 570 -3.93 18.11 12.09
CA ASP A 570 -4.14 19.56 12.20
C ASP A 570 -3.69 20.18 13.54
N SER A 571 -3.48 19.36 14.57
CA SER A 571 -3.13 19.78 15.92
C SER A 571 -1.61 19.95 16.13
N TYR A 572 -0.78 19.45 15.21
CA TYR A 572 0.68 19.43 15.34
C TYR A 572 1.41 20.52 14.53
N TRP A 573 0.69 21.36 13.77
CA TRP A 573 1.24 22.43 12.92
C TRP A 573 0.79 23.82 13.38
N THR A 574 1.30 24.87 12.73
CA THR A 574 0.93 26.25 13.05
C THR A 574 -0.58 26.49 12.96
N ILE A 575 -1.13 27.09 14.01
CA ILE A 575 -2.56 27.36 14.16
C ILE A 575 -3.07 28.23 13.00
N GLY A 576 -4.13 27.77 12.34
CA GLY A 576 -4.79 28.47 11.24
C GLY A 576 -4.45 27.95 9.85
N ILE A 577 -3.50 27.03 9.71
CA ILE A 577 -3.14 26.40 8.42
C ILE A 577 -4.16 25.38 7.94
N PHE A 578 -4.85 24.72 8.86
CA PHE A 578 -5.93 23.80 8.50
C PHE A 578 -7.29 24.47 8.67
N ALA A 579 -8.16 24.26 7.69
CA ALA A 579 -9.58 24.51 7.85
C ALA A 579 -10.18 23.47 8.81
N LYS A 580 -11.37 23.77 9.36
CA LYS A 580 -12.06 22.84 10.27
C LYS A 580 -12.31 21.48 9.58
N ARG A 581 -11.89 20.39 10.23
CA ARG A 581 -12.08 19.00 9.76
C ARG A 581 -13.53 18.74 9.31
N GLY A 582 -13.69 18.08 8.17
CA GLY A 582 -15.00 17.73 7.62
C GLY A 582 -15.78 18.91 7.00
N THR A 583 -15.12 20.04 6.74
CA THR A 583 -15.73 21.13 5.96
C THR A 583 -16.08 20.64 4.55
N PRO A 584 -17.36 20.70 4.11
CA PRO A 584 -17.75 20.23 2.78
C PRO A 584 -16.99 20.95 1.66
N PHE A 585 -16.55 20.22 0.64
CA PHE A 585 -15.73 20.74 -0.45
C PHE A 585 -16.35 21.97 -1.13
N ASP A 586 -17.65 21.92 -1.45
CA ASP A 586 -18.38 23.02 -2.11
C ASP A 586 -18.35 24.34 -1.31
N LYS A 587 -18.29 24.24 0.03
CA LYS A 587 -18.28 25.40 0.96
C LYS A 587 -16.87 25.84 1.33
N PHE A 588 -15.85 25.05 1.01
CA PHE A 588 -14.47 25.33 1.38
C PHE A 588 -13.98 26.65 0.77
N ARG A 589 -14.20 26.84 -0.54
CA ARG A 589 -13.82 28.08 -1.25
C ARG A 589 -14.51 29.32 -0.67
N GLU A 590 -15.78 29.22 -0.24
CA GLU A 590 -16.53 30.32 0.39
C GLU A 590 -16.05 30.66 1.81
N LEU A 591 -15.60 29.66 2.58
CA LEU A 591 -15.21 29.81 3.99
C LEU A 591 -13.75 30.27 4.17
N VAL A 592 -12.88 29.84 3.25
CA VAL A 592 -11.44 30.12 3.30
C VAL A 592 -11.14 31.52 2.72
N GLY A 593 -11.80 31.91 1.63
CA GLY A 593 -11.57 33.20 0.97
C GLY A 593 -10.11 33.35 0.53
N ASP A 594 -9.49 34.48 0.89
CA ASP A 594 -8.08 34.77 0.57
C ASP A 594 -7.07 34.16 1.57
N LYS A 595 -7.53 33.36 2.55
CA LYS A 595 -6.62 32.73 3.51
C LYS A 595 -5.98 31.48 2.91
N ILE A 596 -4.70 31.26 3.21
CA ILE A 596 -4.06 29.99 2.91
C ILE A 596 -4.47 29.00 4.01
N GLN A 597 -5.47 28.15 3.71
CA GLN A 597 -5.88 27.05 4.57
C GLN A 597 -6.05 25.78 3.75
N TYR A 598 -5.71 24.62 4.32
CA TYR A 598 -5.81 23.31 3.65
C TYR A 598 -6.81 22.39 4.37
N LYS A 599 -7.20 21.29 3.71
CA LYS A 599 -8.03 20.22 4.24
C LYS A 599 -7.14 19.09 4.76
N SER A 600 -7.09 18.90 6.06
CA SER A 600 -6.33 17.81 6.69
C SER A 600 -6.70 16.43 6.13
N GLU A 601 -8.00 16.17 5.92
CA GLU A 601 -8.50 14.93 5.33
C GLU A 601 -7.96 14.65 3.92
N ASP A 602 -7.73 15.69 3.11
CA ASP A 602 -7.22 15.53 1.75
C ASP A 602 -5.72 15.21 1.80
N MET A 603 -4.94 15.90 2.64
CA MET A 603 -3.51 15.60 2.83
C MET A 603 -3.26 14.20 3.38
N ILE A 604 -4.11 13.69 4.28
CA ILE A 604 -4.04 12.33 4.81
C ILE A 604 -4.26 11.30 3.69
N ILE A 605 -5.34 11.45 2.91
CA ILE A 605 -5.66 10.54 1.81
C ILE A 605 -4.54 10.57 0.76
N ASP A 606 -4.10 11.76 0.37
CA ASP A 606 -3.04 11.97 -0.61
C ASP A 606 -1.72 11.30 -0.20
N ALA A 607 -1.30 11.46 1.06
CA ALA A 607 -0.08 10.86 1.57
C ALA A 607 -0.16 9.32 1.68
N ILE A 608 -1.32 8.75 2.06
CA ILE A 608 -1.47 7.28 2.08
C ILE A 608 -1.41 6.74 0.64
N PHE A 609 -2.03 7.42 -0.33
CA PHE A 609 -1.93 7.02 -1.74
C PHE A 609 -0.52 7.20 -2.30
N SER A 610 0.24 8.22 -1.91
CA SER A 610 1.64 8.37 -2.35
C SER A 610 2.54 7.24 -1.83
N GLN A 611 2.21 6.61 -0.70
CA GLN A 611 2.88 5.39 -0.22
C GLN A 611 2.39 4.12 -0.94
N LEU A 612 1.07 3.96 -1.11
CA LEU A 612 0.48 2.82 -1.84
C LEU A 612 1.00 2.76 -3.29
N PHE A 613 1.15 3.93 -3.93
CA PHE A 613 1.62 4.09 -5.30
C PHE A 613 3.11 4.44 -5.42
N LYS A 614 3.90 4.25 -4.35
CA LYS A 614 5.36 4.39 -4.41
C LYS A 614 5.96 3.37 -5.38
N LEU A 615 6.66 3.85 -6.41
CA LEU A 615 7.47 3.03 -7.32
C LEU A 615 8.96 3.18 -6.93
N PRO A 616 9.79 2.14 -7.13
CA PRO A 616 9.44 0.82 -7.68
C PRO A 616 8.62 -0.07 -6.75
N SER A 617 8.73 0.11 -5.43
CA SER A 617 8.01 -0.67 -4.42
C SER A 617 7.49 0.19 -3.28
N ALA A 618 6.32 -0.17 -2.73
CA ALA A 618 5.83 0.39 -1.48
C ALA A 618 6.71 -0.06 -0.29
N GLU A 619 6.82 0.76 0.75
CA GLU A 619 7.68 0.49 1.92
C GLU A 619 7.13 -0.67 2.78
N HIS A 620 5.81 -0.76 2.92
CA HIS A 620 5.12 -1.83 3.66
C HIS A 620 4.24 -2.67 2.73
N LYS A 621 3.82 -3.86 3.19
CA LYS A 621 2.87 -4.73 2.48
C LYS A 621 1.59 -3.96 2.17
N LEU A 622 1.13 -3.99 0.91
CA LEU A 622 0.00 -3.16 0.42
C LEU A 622 -1.24 -3.20 1.33
N VAL A 623 -1.59 -4.38 1.86
CA VAL A 623 -2.71 -4.62 2.78
C VAL A 623 -2.69 -3.72 4.03
N TYR A 624 -1.51 -3.29 4.50
CA TYR A 624 -1.38 -2.33 5.59
C TYR A 624 -2.12 -1.02 5.25
N TYR A 625 -1.80 -0.40 4.10
CA TYR A 625 -2.42 0.83 3.63
C TYR A 625 -3.93 0.66 3.34
N HIS A 626 -4.35 -0.49 2.80
CA HIS A 626 -5.80 -0.80 2.61
C HIS A 626 -6.53 -0.74 3.96
N SER A 627 -5.91 -1.33 4.99
CA SER A 627 -6.48 -1.38 6.32
C SER A 627 -6.39 -0.04 7.06
N LEU A 628 -5.32 0.74 6.85
CA LEU A 628 -5.16 2.08 7.41
C LEU A 628 -6.25 3.03 6.90
N ILE A 629 -6.51 3.07 5.58
CA ILE A 629 -7.61 3.86 5.00
C ILE A 629 -8.94 3.44 5.62
N THR A 630 -9.17 2.13 5.76
CA THR A 630 -10.37 1.58 6.40
C THR A 630 -10.51 2.02 7.87
N GLN A 631 -9.41 2.14 8.62
CA GLN A 631 -9.44 2.67 9.99
C GLN A 631 -9.67 4.19 10.02
N CYS A 632 -9.04 4.97 9.14
CA CYS A 632 -9.30 6.41 9.02
C CYS A 632 -10.79 6.69 8.73
N CYS A 633 -11.40 5.91 7.84
CA CYS A 633 -12.85 5.96 7.57
C CYS A 633 -13.72 5.62 8.80
N LYS A 634 -13.24 4.80 9.74
CA LYS A 634 -13.96 4.49 11.00
C LYS A 634 -13.77 5.56 12.06
N VAL A 635 -12.58 6.16 12.15
CA VAL A 635 -12.27 7.21 13.14
C VAL A 635 -12.96 8.54 12.77
N ALA A 636 -12.97 8.93 11.49
CA ALA A 636 -13.53 10.20 11.04
C ALA A 636 -14.33 10.09 9.72
N PRO A 637 -15.43 9.31 9.68
CA PRO A 637 -16.17 9.01 8.45
C PRO A 637 -16.62 10.27 7.70
N ALA A 638 -17.17 11.26 8.40
CA ALA A 638 -17.70 12.49 7.82
C ALA A 638 -16.65 13.39 7.14
N ALA A 639 -15.36 13.23 7.45
CA ALA A 639 -14.27 13.96 6.83
C ALA A 639 -13.52 13.11 5.79
N ILE A 640 -13.15 11.89 6.17
CA ILE A 640 -12.29 11.01 5.37
C ILE A 640 -13.05 10.41 4.17
N ALA A 641 -14.29 9.93 4.33
CA ALA A 641 -14.99 9.26 3.23
C ALA A 641 -15.32 10.19 2.04
N PRO A 642 -15.75 11.45 2.23
CA PRO A 642 -15.91 12.40 1.12
C PRO A 642 -14.59 12.76 0.42
N SER A 643 -13.46 12.78 1.15
CA SER A 643 -12.13 13.00 0.58
C SER A 643 -11.69 11.80 -0.27
N LEU A 644 -11.77 10.60 0.30
CA LEU A 644 -11.47 9.35 -0.38
C LEU A 644 -12.30 9.18 -1.65
N GLY A 645 -13.60 9.49 -1.60
CA GLY A 645 -14.48 9.46 -2.76
C GLY A 645 -14.09 10.43 -3.89
N ARG A 646 -13.41 11.56 -3.59
CA ARG A 646 -12.82 12.41 -4.64
C ARG A 646 -11.55 11.78 -5.19
N GLY A 647 -10.66 11.27 -4.32
CA GLY A 647 -9.44 10.56 -4.70
C GLY A 647 -9.70 9.38 -5.67
N ILE A 648 -10.67 8.52 -5.36
CA ILE A 648 -11.10 7.40 -6.24
C ILE A 648 -11.48 7.90 -7.63
N ARG A 649 -12.22 9.01 -7.73
CA ARG A 649 -12.65 9.58 -9.01
C ARG A 649 -11.49 10.18 -9.80
N THR A 650 -10.55 10.84 -9.13
CA THR A 650 -9.31 11.32 -9.76
C THR A 650 -8.51 10.15 -10.35
N ILE A 651 -8.31 9.08 -9.58
CA ILE A 651 -7.56 7.91 -10.05
C ILE A 651 -8.29 7.24 -11.22
N TYR A 652 -9.60 7.00 -11.11
CA TYR A 652 -10.38 6.38 -12.18
C TYR A 652 -10.41 7.20 -13.47
N LYS A 653 -10.51 8.54 -13.37
CA LYS A 653 -10.40 9.45 -14.52
C LYS A 653 -9.06 9.28 -15.26
N ASN A 654 -7.98 9.08 -14.50
CA ASN A 654 -6.60 9.06 -15.02
C ASN A 654 -6.06 7.64 -15.29
N LEU A 655 -6.85 6.57 -15.08
CA LEU A 655 -6.50 5.19 -15.45
C LEU A 655 -5.93 5.04 -16.89
N PRO A 656 -6.44 5.73 -17.93
CA PRO A 656 -5.89 5.63 -19.28
C PRO A 656 -4.45 6.15 -19.44
N MET A 657 -3.90 6.88 -18.46
CA MET A 657 -2.53 7.39 -18.48
C MET A 657 -1.68 6.89 -17.30
N MET A 658 -2.26 6.15 -16.34
CA MET A 658 -1.56 5.66 -15.16
C MET A 658 -0.68 4.43 -15.48
N ASP A 659 0.46 4.31 -14.79
CA ASP A 659 1.31 3.12 -14.82
C ASP A 659 0.51 1.85 -14.49
N LEU A 660 0.83 0.75 -15.17
CA LEU A 660 0.09 -0.52 -15.06
C LEU A 660 0.17 -1.13 -13.66
N GLU A 661 1.32 -1.05 -13.00
CA GLU A 661 1.46 -1.57 -11.64
C GLU A 661 0.64 -0.75 -10.66
N LEU A 662 0.59 0.58 -10.84
CA LEU A 662 -0.27 1.46 -10.04
C LEU A 662 -1.76 1.19 -10.31
N GLY A 663 -2.15 0.98 -11.57
CA GLY A 663 -3.50 0.53 -11.94
C GLY A 663 -3.90 -0.77 -11.26
N TYR A 664 -2.97 -1.73 -11.17
CA TYR A 664 -3.19 -3.01 -10.49
C TYR A 664 -3.25 -2.87 -8.95
N ARG A 665 -2.38 -2.05 -8.35
CA ARG A 665 -2.45 -1.74 -6.90
C ARG A 665 -3.76 -1.02 -6.54
N PHE A 666 -4.23 -0.12 -7.40
CA PHE A 666 -5.53 0.53 -7.26
C PHE A 666 -6.69 -0.47 -7.36
N LEU A 667 -6.63 -1.42 -8.31
CA LEU A 667 -7.61 -2.50 -8.45
C LEU A 667 -7.71 -3.33 -7.16
N ASP A 668 -6.59 -3.87 -6.67
CA ASP A 668 -6.55 -4.68 -5.44
C ASP A 668 -7.02 -3.90 -4.21
N TRP A 669 -6.60 -2.64 -4.10
CA TRP A 669 -7.04 -1.74 -3.04
C TRP A 669 -8.54 -1.47 -3.11
N PHE A 670 -9.07 -1.12 -4.27
CA PHE A 670 -10.47 -0.74 -4.45
C PHE A 670 -11.40 -1.92 -4.19
N SER A 671 -11.12 -3.11 -4.75
CA SER A 671 -11.94 -4.30 -4.48
C SER A 671 -11.91 -4.72 -3.00
N HIS A 672 -10.75 -4.65 -2.35
CA HIS A 672 -10.65 -4.96 -0.91
C HIS A 672 -11.33 -3.88 -0.04
N HIS A 673 -11.27 -2.61 -0.44
CA HIS A 673 -12.02 -1.54 0.22
C HIS A 673 -13.52 -1.80 0.11
N LEU A 674 -14.04 -2.03 -1.10
CA LEU A 674 -15.47 -2.32 -1.31
C LEU A 674 -15.94 -3.55 -0.52
N SER A 675 -15.15 -4.63 -0.41
CA SER A 675 -15.54 -5.78 0.42
C SER A 675 -15.69 -5.47 1.92
N ASN A 676 -14.99 -4.45 2.42
CA ASN A 676 -15.13 -3.95 3.80
C ASN A 676 -16.34 -3.00 3.99
N PHE A 677 -16.90 -2.47 2.90
CA PHE A 677 -18.06 -1.56 2.89
C PHE A 677 -19.23 -2.15 2.07
N GLU A 678 -19.51 -3.44 2.31
CA GLU A 678 -20.65 -4.20 1.76
C GLU A 678 -20.75 -4.29 0.23
N PHE A 679 -19.65 -4.08 -0.50
CA PHE A 679 -19.60 -3.99 -1.98
C PHE A 679 -20.46 -2.83 -2.54
N ARG A 680 -20.57 -1.74 -1.77
CA ARG A 680 -21.32 -0.53 -2.16
C ARG A 680 -20.41 0.49 -2.82
N TRP A 681 -20.58 0.66 -4.13
CA TRP A 681 -20.03 1.79 -4.90
C TRP A 681 -21.12 2.45 -5.74
N ARG A 682 -20.90 3.70 -6.15
CA ARG A 682 -21.82 4.40 -7.05
C ARG A 682 -21.55 4.06 -8.52
N TRP A 683 -21.76 2.78 -8.84
CA TRP A 683 -21.61 2.19 -10.17
C TRP A 683 -22.33 2.96 -11.31
N THR A 684 -23.38 3.71 -10.99
CA THR A 684 -24.09 4.56 -11.96
C THR A 684 -23.25 5.69 -12.54
N GLU A 685 -22.12 6.04 -11.92
CA GLU A 685 -21.15 7.02 -12.48
C GLU A 685 -20.30 6.45 -13.64
N TRP A 686 -20.31 5.12 -13.86
CA TRP A 686 -19.45 4.43 -14.83
C TRP A 686 -20.23 3.72 -15.96
N LEU A 687 -21.54 3.96 -16.08
CA LEU A 687 -22.37 3.28 -17.08
C LEU A 687 -22.00 3.62 -18.53
N ASP A 688 -21.63 4.87 -18.78
CA ASP A 688 -21.25 5.33 -20.13
C ASP A 688 -19.93 4.68 -20.60
N ASP A 689 -19.04 4.31 -19.65
CA ASP A 689 -17.78 3.61 -19.95
C ASP A 689 -17.98 2.13 -20.37
N LEU A 690 -19.22 1.60 -20.27
CA LEU A 690 -19.55 0.24 -20.72
C LEU A 690 -19.62 0.10 -22.25
N GLU A 691 -19.84 1.21 -22.97
CA GLU A 691 -19.89 1.24 -24.45
C GLU A 691 -18.51 1.14 -25.09
N LEU A 692 -17.44 1.37 -24.33
CA LEU A 692 -16.04 1.32 -24.79
C LEU A 692 -15.63 -0.09 -25.22
N SER A 693 -14.55 -0.22 -26.00
CA SER A 693 -13.93 -1.53 -26.26
C SER A 693 -13.41 -2.15 -24.95
N ASN A 694 -13.40 -3.49 -24.86
CA ASN A 694 -12.78 -4.19 -23.73
C ASN A 694 -11.29 -3.87 -23.61
N LEU A 695 -10.65 -3.48 -24.72
CA LEU A 695 -9.25 -3.03 -24.75
C LEU A 695 -9.04 -1.67 -24.07
N HIS A 696 -10.10 -0.90 -23.80
CA HIS A 696 -9.96 0.42 -23.17
C HIS A 696 -9.71 0.28 -21.65
N PRO A 697 -8.66 0.93 -21.08
CA PRO A 697 -8.24 0.76 -19.68
C PRO A 697 -9.34 0.87 -18.63
N LYS A 698 -10.30 1.79 -18.80
CA LYS A 698 -11.44 1.90 -17.88
C LYS A 698 -12.36 0.67 -17.87
N LYS A 699 -12.68 0.10 -19.05
CA LYS A 699 -13.58 -1.05 -19.14
C LYS A 699 -12.88 -2.33 -18.71
N ALA A 700 -11.60 -2.49 -19.07
CA ALA A 700 -10.73 -3.51 -18.51
C ALA A 700 -10.68 -3.43 -16.97
N PHE A 701 -10.56 -2.23 -16.39
CA PHE A 701 -10.61 -2.03 -14.95
C PHE A 701 -11.96 -2.42 -14.34
N ILE A 702 -13.10 -2.03 -14.92
CA ILE A 702 -14.44 -2.45 -14.45
C ILE A 702 -14.54 -3.99 -14.42
N LEU A 703 -14.19 -4.67 -15.51
CA LEU A 703 -14.22 -6.13 -15.60
C LEU A 703 -13.31 -6.79 -14.54
N ALA A 704 -12.12 -6.23 -14.33
CA ALA A 704 -11.17 -6.69 -13.33
C ALA A 704 -11.65 -6.50 -11.89
N VAL A 705 -12.32 -5.38 -11.58
CA VAL A 705 -12.92 -5.15 -10.25
C VAL A 705 -14.02 -6.18 -10.00
N LEU A 706 -14.88 -6.45 -10.99
CA LEU A 706 -15.95 -7.46 -10.84
C LEU A 706 -15.38 -8.86 -10.57
N ASP A 707 -14.35 -9.30 -11.30
CA ASP A 707 -13.65 -10.55 -11.00
C ASP A 707 -13.10 -10.57 -9.56
N LYS A 708 -12.36 -9.52 -9.13
CA LYS A 708 -11.81 -9.44 -7.78
C LYS A 708 -12.89 -9.40 -6.69
N GLU A 709 -14.00 -8.69 -6.89
CA GLU A 709 -15.15 -8.69 -5.98
C GLU A 709 -15.81 -10.07 -5.90
N ILE A 710 -15.93 -10.79 -7.02
CA ILE A 710 -16.45 -12.16 -7.05
C ILE A 710 -15.54 -13.11 -6.27
N ARG A 711 -14.21 -13.00 -6.41
CA ARG A 711 -13.22 -13.78 -5.63
C ARG A 711 -13.32 -13.51 -4.12
N LEU A 712 -13.69 -12.29 -3.72
CA LEU A 712 -13.93 -11.89 -2.32
C LEU A 712 -15.35 -12.21 -1.82
N SER A 713 -16.20 -12.84 -2.65
CA SER A 713 -17.63 -12.97 -2.43
C SER A 713 -18.19 -14.17 -3.23
N PHE A 714 -19.30 -13.99 -3.93
CA PHE A 714 -19.80 -14.90 -4.96
C PHE A 714 -20.64 -14.14 -5.98
N ALA A 715 -20.65 -14.59 -7.24
CA ALA A 715 -21.22 -13.86 -8.39
C ALA A 715 -22.64 -13.34 -8.17
N LYS A 716 -23.55 -14.18 -7.65
CA LYS A 716 -24.93 -13.80 -7.34
C LYS A 716 -25.05 -12.63 -6.35
N ARG A 717 -24.13 -12.49 -5.39
CA ARG A 717 -24.11 -11.35 -4.45
C ARG A 717 -23.60 -10.09 -5.15
N ILE A 718 -22.51 -10.19 -5.91
CA ILE A 718 -21.96 -9.03 -6.64
C ILE A 718 -22.97 -8.54 -7.69
N ARG A 719 -23.60 -9.42 -8.47
CA ARG A 719 -24.70 -9.05 -9.39
C ARG A 719 -25.81 -8.24 -8.68
N SER A 720 -26.11 -8.54 -7.41
CA SER A 720 -27.12 -7.82 -6.64
C SER A 720 -26.72 -6.43 -6.12
N THR A 721 -25.43 -6.07 -6.12
CA THR A 721 -24.96 -4.70 -5.79
C THR A 721 -24.80 -3.82 -7.03
N LEU A 722 -24.89 -4.41 -8.23
CA LEU A 722 -24.75 -3.72 -9.51
C LEU A 722 -26.09 -3.22 -10.08
N PRO A 723 -26.09 -2.12 -10.85
CA PRO A 723 -27.24 -1.69 -11.65
C PRO A 723 -27.47 -2.66 -12.82
N GLU A 724 -28.73 -2.77 -13.26
CA GLU A 724 -29.20 -3.71 -14.29
C GLU A 724 -28.33 -3.75 -15.58
N PRO A 725 -27.85 -2.63 -16.17
CA PRO A 725 -27.01 -2.67 -17.37
C PRO A 725 -25.68 -3.40 -17.19
N MET A 726 -25.18 -3.54 -15.96
CA MET A 726 -23.93 -4.24 -15.66
C MET A 726 -24.12 -5.74 -15.39
N HIS A 727 -25.36 -6.24 -15.30
CA HIS A 727 -25.61 -7.65 -14.96
C HIS A 727 -25.07 -8.60 -16.05
N SER A 728 -25.04 -8.18 -17.31
CA SER A 728 -24.49 -8.95 -18.43
C SER A 728 -22.97 -9.17 -18.36
N LEU A 729 -22.25 -8.36 -17.56
CA LEU A 729 -20.80 -8.49 -17.37
C LEU A 729 -20.42 -9.71 -16.52
N ILE A 730 -21.38 -10.26 -15.76
CA ILE A 730 -21.19 -11.47 -14.94
C ILE A 730 -21.93 -12.63 -15.62
N PRO A 731 -21.24 -13.67 -16.11
CA PRO A 731 -21.88 -14.84 -16.71
C PRO A 731 -22.99 -15.43 -15.82
N GLU A 732 -24.21 -15.61 -16.36
CA GLU A 732 -25.35 -16.12 -15.59
C GLU A 732 -25.08 -17.50 -14.95
N ARG A 733 -24.23 -18.32 -15.58
CA ARG A 733 -23.85 -19.64 -15.04
C ARG A 733 -23.17 -19.58 -13.67
N LEU A 734 -22.50 -18.47 -13.34
CA LEU A 734 -21.84 -18.28 -12.03
C LEU A 734 -22.83 -17.99 -10.89
N ASP A 735 -24.10 -17.71 -11.17
CA ASP A 735 -25.12 -17.53 -10.13
C ASP A 735 -25.53 -18.84 -9.46
N ALA A 736 -25.24 -19.96 -10.12
CA ALA A 736 -25.37 -21.31 -9.57
C ALA A 736 -24.00 -21.80 -9.06
N ASP A 737 -23.98 -22.33 -7.84
CA ASP A 737 -22.79 -22.95 -7.22
C ASP A 737 -22.52 -24.35 -7.82
N ASN A 738 -22.20 -24.36 -9.11
CA ASN A 738 -21.93 -25.54 -9.93
C ASN A 738 -20.45 -25.55 -10.34
N SER A 739 -19.83 -26.74 -10.31
CA SER A 739 -18.48 -26.93 -10.86
C SER A 739 -18.45 -26.67 -12.38
N PRO A 740 -17.36 -26.07 -12.93
CA PRO A 740 -17.27 -25.74 -14.35
C PRO A 740 -17.53 -26.91 -15.30
N ASP A 741 -18.03 -26.59 -16.48
CA ASP A 741 -18.42 -27.55 -17.51
C ASP A 741 -17.25 -28.44 -17.90
N PHE A 742 -17.48 -29.75 -17.92
CA PHE A 742 -16.48 -30.72 -18.35
C PHE A 742 -16.69 -31.00 -19.83
N LYS A 743 -15.83 -30.44 -20.69
CA LYS A 743 -15.97 -30.52 -22.15
C LYS A 743 -16.16 -31.94 -22.71
N TYR A 744 -15.64 -32.97 -22.06
CA TYR A 744 -15.81 -34.37 -22.46
C TYR A 744 -17.15 -35.00 -22.02
N ASP A 745 -18.01 -34.29 -21.27
CA ASP A 745 -19.42 -34.69 -21.11
C ASP A 745 -20.21 -34.51 -22.42
N ASP A 746 -19.72 -33.67 -23.37
CA ASP A 746 -20.24 -33.59 -24.75
C ASP A 746 -19.60 -34.69 -25.64
N PRO A 747 -20.39 -35.61 -26.24
CA PRO A 747 -19.90 -36.61 -27.18
C PRO A 747 -19.26 -36.04 -28.46
N GLN A 748 -19.54 -34.79 -28.84
CA GLN A 748 -18.93 -34.15 -30.01
C GLN A 748 -17.47 -33.71 -29.77
N THR A 749 -17.04 -33.58 -28.51
CA THR A 749 -15.67 -33.25 -28.17
C THR A 749 -14.74 -34.42 -28.54
N PRO A 750 -13.62 -34.18 -29.27
CA PRO A 750 -12.63 -35.22 -29.56
C PRO A 750 -12.16 -35.93 -28.28
N TYR A 751 -11.96 -37.25 -28.37
CA TYR A 751 -11.50 -38.11 -27.25
C TYR A 751 -12.45 -38.09 -26.02
N SER A 752 -13.74 -37.78 -26.21
CA SER A 752 -14.73 -37.68 -25.11
C SER A 752 -14.89 -38.97 -24.31
N ALA A 753 -14.92 -40.13 -24.95
CA ALA A 753 -15.02 -41.42 -24.27
C ALA A 753 -13.80 -41.70 -23.37
N GLU A 754 -12.60 -41.39 -23.87
CA GLU A 754 -11.32 -41.54 -23.18
C GLU A 754 -11.21 -40.53 -22.03
N GLY A 755 -11.59 -39.27 -22.23
CA GLY A 755 -11.63 -38.23 -21.20
C GLY A 755 -12.59 -38.57 -20.04
N GLN A 756 -13.79 -39.07 -20.36
CA GLN A 756 -14.71 -39.60 -19.33
C GLN A 756 -14.12 -40.82 -18.61
N LYS A 757 -13.43 -41.72 -19.32
CA LYS A 757 -12.78 -42.90 -18.73
C LYS A 757 -11.64 -42.49 -17.79
N LEU A 758 -10.80 -41.53 -18.16
CA LEU A 758 -9.74 -40.97 -17.31
C LEU A 758 -10.32 -40.39 -16.02
N LEU A 759 -11.41 -39.60 -16.11
CA LEU A 759 -12.11 -39.09 -14.93
C LEU A 759 -12.62 -40.20 -14.01
N GLN A 760 -13.13 -41.31 -14.56
CA GLN A 760 -13.55 -42.46 -13.76
C GLN A 760 -12.36 -43.22 -13.13
N GLN A 761 -11.26 -43.37 -13.85
CA GLN A 761 -10.04 -44.03 -13.37
C GLN A 761 -9.40 -43.23 -12.21
N LEU A 762 -9.28 -41.91 -12.37
CA LEU A 762 -8.82 -41.00 -11.32
C LEU A 762 -9.72 -41.04 -10.06
N LYS A 763 -11.05 -41.04 -10.24
CA LYS A 763 -12.01 -41.18 -9.13
C LYS A 763 -11.87 -42.52 -8.40
N LYS A 764 -11.60 -43.61 -9.12
CA LYS A 764 -11.44 -44.97 -8.57
C LYS A 764 -10.03 -45.26 -8.03
N LYS A 765 -9.06 -44.36 -8.21
CA LYS A 765 -7.63 -44.60 -7.95
C LYS A 765 -7.10 -45.84 -8.69
N ALA A 766 -7.41 -45.92 -9.99
CA ALA A 766 -6.90 -46.99 -10.86
C ALA A 766 -5.36 -47.01 -10.89
N PRO A 767 -4.73 -48.18 -11.09
CA PRO A 767 -3.26 -48.28 -11.20
C PRO A 767 -2.74 -47.53 -12.44
N ALA A 768 -1.47 -47.11 -12.40
CA ALA A 768 -0.85 -46.32 -13.45
C ALA A 768 -0.94 -46.96 -14.85
N GLU A 769 -0.82 -48.30 -14.93
CA GLU A 769 -0.94 -49.08 -16.17
C GLU A 769 -2.32 -48.94 -16.83
N GLU A 770 -3.40 -48.91 -16.04
CA GLU A 770 -4.76 -48.71 -16.56
C GLU A 770 -4.97 -47.30 -17.12
N VAL A 771 -4.36 -46.30 -16.49
CA VAL A 771 -4.39 -44.90 -16.94
C VAL A 771 -3.56 -44.72 -18.20
N GLN A 772 -2.36 -45.31 -18.25
CA GLN A 772 -1.50 -45.38 -19.43
C GLN A 772 -2.26 -45.97 -20.62
N SER A 773 -2.90 -47.13 -20.45
CA SER A 773 -3.69 -47.77 -21.52
C SER A 773 -4.85 -46.91 -22.06
N THR A 774 -5.36 -45.95 -21.29
CA THR A 774 -6.34 -44.97 -21.81
C THR A 774 -5.64 -43.82 -22.54
N ILE A 775 -4.47 -43.40 -22.09
CA ILE A 775 -3.65 -42.37 -22.75
C ILE A 775 -3.10 -42.87 -24.10
N ASP A 776 -2.63 -44.11 -24.17
CA ASP A 776 -2.14 -44.74 -25.40
C ASP A 776 -3.21 -44.74 -26.50
N LYS A 777 -4.49 -44.98 -26.13
CA LYS A 777 -5.62 -44.90 -27.06
C LYS A 777 -5.89 -43.50 -27.58
N ILE A 778 -5.65 -42.47 -26.75
CA ILE A 778 -5.69 -41.08 -27.22
C ILE A 778 -4.55 -40.84 -28.21
N HIS A 779 -3.36 -41.42 -27.99
CA HIS A 779 -2.24 -41.32 -28.94
C HIS A 779 -2.54 -42.04 -30.27
N GLU A 780 -3.09 -43.26 -30.22
CA GLU A 780 -3.52 -44.01 -31.39
C GLU A 780 -4.55 -43.21 -32.21
N GLN A 781 -5.62 -42.75 -31.58
CA GLN A 781 -6.67 -41.95 -32.24
C GLN A 781 -6.15 -40.59 -32.76
N ALA A 782 -5.20 -39.97 -32.05
CA ALA A 782 -4.57 -38.72 -32.48
C ALA A 782 -3.70 -38.93 -33.74
N LEU A 783 -2.95 -40.02 -33.81
CA LEU A 783 -2.18 -40.39 -35.00
C LEU A 783 -3.10 -40.71 -36.19
N GLU A 784 -4.19 -41.43 -35.97
CA GLU A 784 -5.22 -41.70 -37.00
C GLU A 784 -5.86 -40.41 -37.54
N GLN A 785 -6.00 -39.38 -36.69
CA GLN A 785 -6.50 -38.06 -37.05
C GLN A 785 -5.42 -37.10 -37.60
N GLY A 786 -4.16 -37.55 -37.73
CA GLY A 786 -3.05 -36.76 -38.27
C GLY A 786 -2.45 -35.74 -37.31
N VAL A 787 -2.74 -35.82 -36.01
CA VAL A 787 -2.17 -34.96 -34.97
C VAL A 787 -0.76 -35.43 -34.63
N ALA A 788 0.26 -34.68 -35.05
CA ALA A 788 1.67 -35.02 -34.81
C ALA A 788 2.04 -35.02 -33.32
N GLU A 789 1.49 -34.10 -32.53
CA GLU A 789 1.82 -33.92 -31.11
C GLU A 789 0.82 -34.67 -30.20
N VAL A 790 0.85 -36.00 -30.23
CA VAL A 790 -0.07 -36.89 -29.48
C VAL A 790 -0.14 -36.62 -27.96
N LEU A 791 0.93 -36.03 -27.39
CA LEU A 791 0.97 -35.63 -25.99
C LEU A 791 0.02 -34.47 -25.67
N VAL A 792 -0.35 -33.63 -26.64
CA VAL A 792 -1.28 -32.50 -26.45
C VAL A 792 -2.69 -32.98 -26.05
N PRO A 793 -3.43 -33.75 -26.89
CA PRO A 793 -4.79 -34.17 -26.53
C PRO A 793 -4.85 -35.09 -25.30
N SER A 794 -3.81 -35.91 -25.09
CA SER A 794 -3.75 -36.80 -23.92
C SER A 794 -3.45 -36.06 -22.61
N THR A 795 -2.57 -35.07 -22.63
CA THR A 795 -2.33 -34.16 -21.49
C THR A 795 -3.60 -33.37 -21.19
N ASP A 796 -4.26 -32.84 -22.23
CA ASP A 796 -5.49 -32.08 -22.10
C ASP A 796 -6.61 -32.88 -21.42
N ALA A 797 -6.83 -34.12 -21.87
CA ALA A 797 -7.82 -35.01 -21.27
C ALA A 797 -7.49 -35.34 -19.80
N PHE A 798 -6.22 -35.59 -19.48
CA PHE A 798 -5.77 -35.91 -18.13
C PHE A 798 -5.88 -34.71 -17.16
N VAL A 799 -5.39 -33.54 -17.56
CA VAL A 799 -5.41 -32.32 -16.73
C VAL A 799 -6.83 -31.81 -16.54
N THR A 800 -7.66 -31.81 -17.59
CA THR A 800 -9.09 -31.45 -17.48
C THR A 800 -9.82 -32.39 -16.51
N ALA A 801 -9.50 -33.70 -16.53
CA ALA A 801 -10.09 -34.67 -15.60
C ALA A 801 -9.62 -34.46 -14.14
N ILE A 802 -8.36 -34.06 -13.91
CA ILE A 802 -7.86 -33.63 -12.59
C ILE A 802 -8.63 -32.39 -12.11
N CYS A 803 -8.76 -31.36 -12.94
CA CYS A 803 -9.50 -30.14 -12.60
C CYS A 803 -10.96 -30.44 -12.26
N ARG A 804 -11.65 -31.26 -13.07
CA ARG A 804 -13.05 -31.69 -12.81
C ARG A 804 -13.18 -32.53 -11.55
N MET A 805 -12.20 -33.37 -11.21
CA MET A 805 -12.20 -34.12 -9.95
C MET A 805 -11.96 -33.21 -8.74
N GLY A 806 -11.16 -32.17 -8.91
CA GLY A 806 -10.83 -31.18 -7.89
C GLY A 806 -11.84 -30.04 -7.72
N ALA A 807 -12.80 -29.87 -8.64
CA ALA A 807 -13.62 -28.65 -8.81
C ALA A 807 -14.55 -28.25 -7.64
N LYS A 808 -14.48 -28.93 -6.50
CA LYS A 808 -15.23 -28.60 -5.27
C LYS A 808 -14.50 -27.61 -4.37
N SER A 809 -13.16 -27.66 -4.30
CA SER A 809 -12.34 -26.66 -3.60
C SER A 809 -10.86 -26.82 -3.95
N LEU A 810 -10.05 -25.78 -3.71
CA LEU A 810 -8.60 -25.83 -3.91
C LEU A 810 -7.92 -27.03 -3.20
N SER A 811 -8.37 -27.40 -2.00
CA SER A 811 -7.88 -28.59 -1.28
C SER A 811 -8.21 -29.91 -1.99
N HIS A 812 -9.36 -29.99 -2.68
CA HIS A 812 -9.66 -31.15 -3.53
C HIS A 812 -8.74 -31.15 -4.75
N VAL A 813 -8.54 -30.01 -5.43
CA VAL A 813 -7.59 -29.91 -6.56
C VAL A 813 -6.19 -30.34 -6.15
N LEU A 814 -5.68 -29.86 -5.01
CA LEU A 814 -4.38 -30.25 -4.46
C LEU A 814 -4.27 -31.77 -4.29
N SER A 815 -5.24 -32.42 -3.64
CA SER A 815 -5.25 -33.88 -3.48
C SER A 815 -5.40 -34.63 -4.82
N CYS A 816 -5.93 -34.00 -5.88
CA CYS A 816 -5.98 -34.58 -7.21
C CYS A 816 -4.63 -34.45 -7.94
N ILE A 817 -3.94 -33.31 -7.78
CA ILE A 817 -2.58 -33.07 -8.29
C ILE A 817 -1.59 -34.03 -7.62
N GLU A 818 -1.65 -34.20 -6.30
CA GLU A 818 -0.79 -35.14 -5.56
C GLU A 818 -0.90 -36.58 -6.09
N ARG A 819 -2.13 -37.05 -6.36
CA ARG A 819 -2.37 -38.39 -6.93
C ARG A 819 -1.87 -38.52 -8.37
N GLY A 820 -1.84 -37.42 -9.12
CA GLY A 820 -1.33 -37.36 -10.48
C GLY A 820 0.14 -36.97 -10.58
N LYS A 821 0.82 -36.69 -9.46
CA LYS A 821 2.10 -35.95 -9.44
C LYS A 821 3.17 -36.58 -10.31
N ASP A 822 3.44 -37.88 -10.11
CA ASP A 822 4.51 -38.57 -10.84
C ASP A 822 4.26 -38.56 -12.35
N ARG A 823 2.99 -38.70 -12.76
CA ARG A 823 2.57 -38.61 -14.16
C ARG A 823 2.65 -37.18 -14.70
N LEU A 824 2.30 -36.18 -13.89
CA LEU A 824 2.44 -34.77 -14.28
C LEU A 824 3.92 -34.38 -14.44
N LEU A 825 4.82 -34.93 -13.63
CA LEU A 825 6.28 -34.77 -13.74
C LEU A 825 6.88 -35.50 -14.95
N GLU A 826 6.33 -36.67 -15.31
CA GLU A 826 6.70 -37.39 -16.53
C GLU A 826 6.26 -36.61 -17.78
N ILE A 827 4.98 -36.22 -17.84
CA ILE A 827 4.42 -35.41 -18.93
C ILE A 827 5.17 -34.09 -19.06
N SER A 828 5.52 -33.43 -17.95
CA SER A 828 6.22 -32.16 -17.98
C SER A 828 7.66 -32.25 -18.50
N GLN A 829 8.27 -33.43 -18.69
CA GLN A 829 9.57 -33.51 -19.35
C GLN A 829 9.51 -33.01 -20.81
N ASN A 830 8.34 -33.11 -21.46
CA ASN A 830 8.11 -32.54 -22.78
C ASN A 830 7.58 -31.09 -22.69
N GLU A 831 8.23 -30.13 -23.35
CA GLU A 831 7.89 -28.70 -23.25
C GLU A 831 6.52 -28.33 -23.83
N VAL A 832 6.10 -28.98 -24.91
CA VAL A 832 4.78 -28.78 -25.54
C VAL A 832 3.70 -29.27 -24.58
N ALA A 833 3.85 -30.48 -24.05
CA ALA A 833 2.94 -31.03 -23.06
C ALA A 833 2.91 -30.19 -21.77
N ARG A 834 4.06 -29.68 -21.31
CA ARG A 834 4.14 -28.77 -20.16
C ARG A 834 3.39 -27.46 -20.38
N ARG A 835 3.45 -26.87 -21.58
CA ARG A 835 2.60 -25.72 -21.97
C ARG A 835 1.11 -26.10 -22.04
N GLN A 836 0.79 -27.31 -22.52
CA GLN A 836 -0.59 -27.80 -22.54
C GLN A 836 -1.20 -27.98 -21.14
N ILE A 837 -0.41 -28.32 -20.11
CA ILE A 837 -0.89 -28.32 -18.71
C ILE A 837 -1.45 -26.94 -18.33
N VAL A 838 -0.75 -25.86 -18.68
CA VAL A 838 -1.19 -24.48 -18.41
C VAL A 838 -2.48 -24.18 -19.17
N ALA A 839 -2.52 -24.47 -20.47
CA ALA A 839 -3.69 -24.27 -21.32
C ALA A 839 -4.96 -24.96 -20.78
N SER A 840 -4.85 -26.23 -20.40
CA SER A 840 -5.98 -27.03 -19.91
C SER A 840 -6.47 -26.60 -18.51
N VAL A 841 -5.59 -26.09 -17.65
CA VAL A 841 -6.00 -25.48 -16.37
C VAL A 841 -6.79 -24.20 -16.63
N VAL A 842 -6.29 -23.30 -17.48
CA VAL A 842 -6.96 -22.01 -17.75
C VAL A 842 -8.28 -22.21 -18.47
N GLU A 843 -8.34 -23.05 -19.51
CA GLU A 843 -9.58 -23.30 -20.27
C GLU A 843 -10.68 -23.92 -19.40
N TYR A 844 -10.35 -24.83 -18.48
CA TYR A 844 -11.33 -25.39 -17.54
C TYR A 844 -11.86 -24.36 -16.53
N TRP A 845 -11.03 -23.40 -16.12
CA TRP A 845 -11.35 -22.39 -15.11
C TRP A 845 -11.59 -20.98 -15.69
N LYS A 846 -11.92 -20.87 -16.98
CA LYS A 846 -12.03 -19.58 -17.71
C LYS A 846 -13.04 -18.57 -17.12
N ASP A 847 -14.05 -19.03 -16.40
CA ASP A 847 -15.01 -18.16 -15.69
C ASP A 847 -14.58 -17.76 -14.28
N GLN A 848 -13.54 -18.39 -13.76
CA GLN A 848 -12.98 -18.17 -12.45
C GLN A 848 -11.44 -18.12 -12.57
N PRO A 849 -10.88 -17.19 -13.36
CA PRO A 849 -9.47 -17.22 -13.72
C PRO A 849 -8.54 -17.11 -12.50
N GLY A 850 -8.99 -16.51 -11.39
CA GLY A 850 -8.25 -16.54 -10.12
C GLY A 850 -8.02 -17.96 -9.55
N VAL A 851 -8.94 -18.90 -9.81
CA VAL A 851 -8.75 -20.32 -9.46
C VAL A 851 -7.69 -20.94 -10.37
N ALA A 852 -7.69 -20.60 -11.67
CA ALA A 852 -6.64 -21.02 -12.60
C ALA A 852 -5.26 -20.53 -12.14
N VAL A 853 -5.12 -19.24 -11.85
CA VAL A 853 -3.88 -18.61 -11.36
C VAL A 853 -3.36 -19.32 -10.11
N ARG A 854 -4.23 -19.62 -9.13
CA ARG A 854 -3.83 -20.34 -7.91
C ARG A 854 -3.46 -21.81 -8.16
N ILE A 855 -4.01 -22.46 -9.19
CA ILE A 855 -3.61 -23.82 -9.56
C ILE A 855 -2.25 -23.82 -10.28
N ILE A 856 -2.00 -22.87 -11.18
CA ILE A 856 -0.66 -22.67 -11.80
C ILE A 856 0.39 -22.39 -10.73
N ASP A 857 0.06 -21.54 -9.74
CA ASP A 857 0.89 -21.27 -8.57
C ASP A 857 1.25 -22.55 -7.77
N ILE A 858 0.29 -23.44 -7.52
CA ILE A 858 0.53 -24.75 -6.90
C ILE A 858 1.44 -25.62 -7.78
N LEU A 859 1.18 -25.71 -9.09
CA LEU A 859 1.95 -26.54 -10.01
C LEU A 859 3.42 -26.08 -10.16
N LEU A 860 3.68 -24.77 -10.03
CA LEU A 860 5.03 -24.21 -9.91
C LEU A 860 5.71 -24.65 -8.60
N ASN A 861 5.02 -24.62 -7.46
CA ASN A 861 5.58 -25.06 -6.17
C ASN A 861 5.90 -26.57 -6.15
N TYR A 862 5.13 -27.36 -6.88
CA TYR A 862 5.37 -28.79 -7.09
C TYR A 862 6.44 -29.11 -8.15
N THR A 863 7.09 -28.08 -8.73
CA THR A 863 8.04 -28.17 -9.84
C THR A 863 7.53 -28.95 -11.07
N ILE A 864 6.21 -29.06 -11.22
CA ILE A 864 5.56 -29.64 -12.40
C ILE A 864 5.66 -28.66 -13.57
N LEU A 865 5.48 -27.37 -13.29
CA LEU A 865 5.72 -26.28 -14.23
C LEU A 865 7.06 -25.61 -13.89
N ALA A 866 7.77 -25.19 -14.94
CA ALA A 866 8.88 -24.25 -14.81
C ALA A 866 8.37 -22.81 -15.00
N PRO A 867 8.94 -21.79 -14.32
CA PRO A 867 8.52 -20.39 -14.48
C PRO A 867 8.47 -19.93 -15.93
N MET A 868 9.54 -20.19 -16.70
CA MET A 868 9.63 -19.87 -18.13
C MET A 868 8.48 -20.46 -18.96
N THR A 869 8.01 -21.67 -18.65
CA THR A 869 6.91 -22.31 -19.37
C THR A 869 5.57 -21.59 -19.18
N VAL A 870 5.33 -21.01 -17.99
CA VAL A 870 4.15 -20.18 -17.75
C VAL A 870 4.25 -18.89 -18.58
N ILE A 871 5.40 -18.21 -18.56
CA ILE A 871 5.62 -16.99 -19.34
C ILE A 871 5.48 -17.24 -20.85
N GLN A 872 6.09 -18.30 -21.39
CA GLN A 872 5.98 -18.68 -22.80
C GLN A 872 4.56 -19.06 -23.22
N TRP A 873 3.77 -19.67 -22.32
CA TRP A 873 2.37 -19.92 -22.61
C TRP A 873 1.57 -18.61 -22.63
N VAL A 874 1.74 -17.74 -21.63
CA VAL A 874 1.01 -16.48 -21.53
C VAL A 874 1.36 -15.53 -22.68
N LEU A 875 2.64 -15.20 -22.86
CA LEU A 875 3.11 -14.18 -23.81
C LEU A 875 3.36 -14.72 -25.23
N GLY A 876 3.42 -16.05 -25.40
CA GLY A 876 3.52 -16.68 -26.71
C GLY A 876 2.18 -17.21 -27.21
N SER A 877 1.63 -18.22 -26.54
CA SER A 877 0.46 -18.96 -27.05
C SER A 877 -0.90 -18.32 -26.75
N HIS A 878 -1.03 -17.56 -25.66
CA HIS A 878 -2.30 -16.97 -25.22
C HIS A 878 -2.45 -15.49 -25.60
N MET A 879 -1.35 -14.75 -25.75
CA MET A 879 -1.32 -13.29 -25.93
C MET A 879 -2.17 -12.77 -27.11
N GLY A 880 -2.31 -13.57 -28.18
CA GLY A 880 -2.96 -13.14 -29.41
C GLY A 880 -2.14 -12.06 -30.13
N ALA A 881 -2.81 -10.98 -30.54
CA ALA A 881 -2.14 -9.76 -31.00
C ALA A 881 -1.70 -8.85 -29.84
N GLY A 882 -2.09 -9.17 -28.60
CA GLY A 882 -1.87 -8.37 -27.40
C GLY A 882 -3.16 -8.10 -26.60
N GLU A 883 -4.32 -8.64 -27.01
CA GLU A 883 -5.60 -8.42 -26.34
C GLU A 883 -5.60 -8.93 -24.88
N ALA A 884 -4.93 -10.07 -24.63
CA ALA A 884 -4.82 -10.66 -23.31
C ALA A 884 -4.04 -9.78 -22.30
N LEU A 885 -3.24 -8.81 -22.77
CA LEU A 885 -2.51 -7.88 -21.90
C LEU A 885 -3.43 -6.94 -21.10
N THR A 886 -4.72 -6.88 -21.49
CA THR A 886 -5.76 -6.10 -20.81
C THR A 886 -6.38 -6.84 -19.63
N GLU A 887 -6.16 -8.17 -19.53
CA GLU A 887 -6.81 -9.03 -18.55
C GLU A 887 -6.01 -9.07 -17.24
N SER A 888 -6.65 -8.67 -16.13
CA SER A 888 -5.96 -8.51 -14.83
C SER A 888 -5.35 -9.81 -14.30
N TRP A 889 -5.96 -10.96 -14.58
CA TRP A 889 -5.47 -12.27 -14.17
C TRP A 889 -4.23 -12.72 -14.96
N VAL A 890 -4.06 -12.23 -16.20
CA VAL A 890 -2.86 -12.46 -17.03
C VAL A 890 -1.67 -11.74 -16.39
N TYR A 891 -1.84 -10.47 -16.04
CA TYR A 891 -0.84 -9.72 -15.27
C TYR A 891 -0.55 -10.37 -13.91
N GLU A 892 -1.58 -10.84 -13.20
CA GLU A 892 -1.44 -11.56 -11.93
C GLU A 892 -0.59 -12.83 -12.08
N MET A 893 -0.83 -13.64 -13.13
CA MET A 893 -0.09 -14.88 -13.40
C MET A 893 1.39 -14.61 -13.70
N VAL A 894 1.69 -13.62 -14.55
CA VAL A 894 3.06 -13.23 -14.88
C VAL A 894 3.77 -12.63 -13.68
N SER A 895 3.13 -11.68 -12.98
CA SER A 895 3.68 -10.99 -11.80
C SER A 895 3.99 -11.99 -10.67
N ASN A 896 3.09 -12.92 -10.38
CA ASN A 896 3.33 -13.98 -9.39
C ASN A 896 4.48 -14.91 -9.79
N THR A 897 4.62 -15.24 -11.08
CA THR A 897 5.69 -16.08 -11.60
C THR A 897 7.05 -15.39 -11.49
N VAL A 898 7.13 -14.12 -11.88
CA VAL A 898 8.33 -13.28 -11.71
C VAL A 898 8.69 -13.12 -10.24
N ALA A 899 7.72 -12.82 -9.38
CA ALA A 899 7.93 -12.65 -7.94
C ALA A 899 8.50 -13.92 -7.27
N LYS A 900 8.16 -15.13 -7.75
CA LYS A 900 8.80 -16.37 -7.24
C LYS A 900 10.27 -16.47 -7.62
N VAL A 901 10.61 -16.13 -8.86
CA VAL A 901 11.99 -16.18 -9.35
C VAL A 901 12.85 -15.17 -8.61
N THR A 902 12.39 -13.92 -8.48
CA THR A 902 13.13 -12.87 -7.75
C THR A 902 13.22 -13.15 -6.25
N ASN A 903 12.14 -13.60 -5.59
CA ASN A 903 12.21 -13.96 -4.16
C ASN A 903 13.19 -15.10 -3.90
N ARG A 904 13.29 -16.09 -4.80
CA ARG A 904 14.28 -17.16 -4.71
C ARG A 904 15.71 -16.62 -4.85
N ASN A 905 15.98 -15.75 -5.83
CA ASN A 905 17.30 -15.12 -5.98
C ASN A 905 17.69 -14.31 -4.74
N ARG A 906 16.76 -13.53 -4.19
CA ARG A 906 16.93 -12.75 -2.95
C ARG A 906 17.20 -13.64 -1.73
N GLN A 907 16.55 -14.81 -1.63
CA GLN A 907 16.82 -15.78 -0.56
C GLN A 907 18.23 -16.36 -0.65
N ILE A 908 18.68 -16.74 -1.86
CA ILE A 908 20.03 -17.28 -2.08
C ILE A 908 21.09 -16.19 -1.85
N ALA A 909 20.86 -14.96 -2.32
CA ALA A 909 21.73 -13.81 -2.05
C ALA A 909 21.80 -13.48 -0.55
N SER A 910 20.67 -13.54 0.18
CA SER A 910 20.65 -13.37 1.63
C SER A 910 21.44 -14.46 2.36
N ALA A 911 21.32 -15.73 1.92
CA ALA A 911 22.14 -16.82 2.43
C ALA A 911 23.64 -16.55 2.23
N ARG A 912 24.05 -16.02 1.07
CA ARG A 912 25.45 -15.65 0.77
C ARG A 912 26.02 -14.55 1.70
N LEU A 913 25.15 -13.75 2.32
CA LEU A 913 25.53 -12.66 3.23
C LEU A 913 25.57 -13.10 4.71
N GLN A 914 25.30 -14.37 5.03
CA GLN A 914 25.40 -14.87 6.40
C GLN A 914 26.87 -14.97 6.86
N LYS A 915 27.15 -14.41 8.04
CA LYS A 915 28.50 -14.43 8.64
C LYS A 915 28.87 -15.85 9.10
N GLY A 916 30.10 -16.29 8.82
CA GLY A 916 30.65 -17.55 9.34
C GLY A 916 30.38 -18.82 8.50
N LEU A 917 29.96 -18.71 7.24
CA LEU A 917 29.80 -19.86 6.35
C LEU A 917 31.16 -20.53 6.00
N PRO A 918 31.24 -21.88 5.96
CA PRO A 918 32.37 -22.60 5.40
C PRO A 918 32.60 -22.30 3.91
N GLN A 919 33.85 -22.27 3.46
CA GLN A 919 34.24 -21.95 2.08
C GLN A 919 33.51 -22.81 1.03
N GLU A 920 33.39 -24.12 1.26
CA GLU A 920 32.67 -25.04 0.37
C GLU A 920 31.18 -24.68 0.22
N GLN A 921 30.55 -24.17 1.28
CA GLN A 921 29.15 -23.72 1.24
C GLN A 921 29.01 -22.38 0.51
N ILE A 922 29.99 -21.49 0.64
CA ILE A 922 30.05 -20.22 -0.11
C ILE A 922 30.09 -20.51 -1.61
N GLU A 923 31.01 -21.37 -2.06
CA GLU A 923 31.15 -21.74 -3.48
C GLU A 923 29.88 -22.40 -4.04
N MET A 924 29.23 -23.27 -3.26
CA MET A 924 27.95 -23.89 -3.63
C MET A 924 26.81 -22.86 -3.77
N VAL A 925 26.72 -21.91 -2.84
CA VAL A 925 25.69 -20.85 -2.86
C VAL A 925 25.94 -19.89 -4.02
N GLU A 926 27.20 -19.50 -4.28
CA GLU A 926 27.57 -18.64 -5.42
C GLU A 926 27.26 -19.31 -6.77
N ALA A 927 27.61 -20.58 -6.95
CA ALA A 927 27.28 -21.33 -8.17
C ALA A 927 25.77 -21.48 -8.39
N THR A 928 25.00 -21.65 -7.30
CA THR A 928 23.53 -21.71 -7.37
C THR A 928 22.94 -20.33 -7.70
N LEU A 929 23.46 -19.27 -7.09
CA LEU A 929 23.03 -17.89 -7.32
C LEU A 929 23.30 -17.44 -8.75
N ALA A 930 24.48 -17.72 -9.31
CA ALA A 930 24.83 -17.42 -10.69
C ALA A 930 23.83 -18.06 -11.67
N LYS A 931 23.57 -19.36 -11.50
CA LYS A 931 22.61 -20.08 -12.33
C LYS A 931 21.19 -19.51 -12.25
N ASP A 932 20.71 -19.19 -11.06
CA ASP A 932 19.34 -18.68 -10.89
C ASP A 932 19.20 -17.19 -11.25
N ARG A 933 20.29 -16.40 -11.21
CA ARG A 933 20.37 -15.08 -11.86
C ARG A 933 20.21 -15.19 -13.37
N ASP A 934 20.97 -16.08 -14.02
CA ASP A 934 20.90 -16.25 -15.48
C ASP A 934 19.51 -16.71 -15.92
N ASN A 935 18.91 -17.68 -15.22
CA ASN A 935 17.52 -18.09 -15.42
C ASN A 935 16.52 -16.91 -15.30
N ALA A 936 16.75 -15.98 -14.36
CA ALA A 936 15.92 -14.79 -14.17
C ALA A 936 16.13 -13.76 -15.28
N ARG A 937 17.38 -13.54 -15.73
CA ARG A 937 17.72 -12.65 -16.85
C ARG A 937 17.10 -13.15 -18.16
N GLU A 938 17.15 -14.45 -18.43
CA GLU A 938 16.44 -15.06 -19.56
C GLU A 938 14.92 -14.85 -19.48
N LEU A 939 14.33 -15.04 -18.30
CA LEU A 939 12.90 -14.82 -18.05
C LEU A 939 12.49 -13.37 -18.34
N PHE A 940 13.21 -12.40 -17.77
CA PHE A 940 12.95 -10.97 -17.99
C PHE A 940 13.16 -10.59 -19.45
N LYS A 941 14.24 -11.05 -20.09
CA LYS A 941 14.50 -10.79 -21.51
C LYS A 941 13.38 -11.30 -22.40
N TYR A 942 12.88 -12.51 -22.16
CA TYR A 942 11.75 -13.04 -22.95
C TYR A 942 10.48 -12.20 -22.78
N ILE A 943 10.19 -11.71 -21.56
CA ILE A 943 9.07 -10.78 -21.32
C ILE A 943 9.32 -9.46 -22.07
N GLU A 944 10.52 -8.91 -21.97
CA GLU A 944 10.91 -7.64 -22.60
C GLU A 944 10.80 -7.69 -24.12
N ASP A 945 11.38 -8.72 -24.77
CA ASP A 945 11.29 -8.95 -26.22
C ASP A 945 9.83 -9.09 -26.68
N SER A 946 9.01 -9.86 -25.94
CA SER A 946 7.58 -10.02 -26.25
C SER A 946 6.81 -8.68 -26.16
N MET A 947 7.04 -7.91 -25.10
CA MET A 947 6.32 -6.64 -24.87
C MET A 947 6.79 -5.52 -25.79
N ARG A 948 8.08 -5.49 -26.14
CA ARG A 948 8.64 -4.59 -27.15
C ARG A 948 7.97 -4.81 -28.51
N GLY A 949 7.83 -6.07 -28.94
CA GLY A 949 7.17 -6.40 -30.20
C GLY A 949 5.74 -5.86 -30.29
N VAL A 950 4.97 -5.96 -29.20
CA VAL A 950 3.61 -5.38 -29.12
C VAL A 950 3.65 -3.85 -29.04
N ALA A 951 4.56 -3.27 -28.24
CA ALA A 951 4.69 -1.83 -28.03
C ALA A 951 5.06 -1.04 -29.30
N GLU A 952 5.92 -1.62 -30.14
CA GLU A 952 6.35 -1.07 -31.42
C GLU A 952 5.34 -1.34 -32.55
N GLY A 953 4.42 -2.30 -32.36
CA GLY A 953 3.53 -2.79 -33.41
C GLY A 953 4.19 -3.76 -34.40
N SER A 954 5.34 -4.33 -34.03
CA SER A 954 6.14 -5.26 -34.85
C SER A 954 5.79 -6.73 -34.63
N ALA A 955 4.90 -7.05 -33.68
CA ALA A 955 4.42 -8.42 -33.42
C ALA A 955 3.62 -9.01 -34.61
N ASP A 956 4.01 -10.19 -35.09
CA ASP A 956 3.46 -10.84 -36.29
C ASP A 956 1.92 -10.95 -36.28
N VAL A 957 1.34 -11.42 -35.17
CA VAL A 957 -0.12 -11.62 -35.03
C VAL A 957 -0.89 -10.29 -35.05
N LEU A 958 -0.28 -9.21 -34.54
CA LEU A 958 -0.86 -7.87 -34.58
C LEU A 958 -0.85 -7.32 -36.02
N LEU A 959 0.26 -7.48 -36.74
CA LEU A 959 0.37 -7.11 -38.15
C LEU A 959 -0.60 -7.91 -39.03
N GLU A 960 -0.79 -9.20 -38.77
CA GLU A 960 -1.76 -10.06 -39.49
C GLU A 960 -3.20 -9.58 -39.25
N LYS A 961 -3.59 -9.34 -37.99
CA LYS A 961 -4.94 -8.85 -37.65
C LYS A 961 -5.21 -7.43 -38.14
N GLN A 962 -4.21 -6.56 -38.14
CA GLN A 962 -4.30 -5.22 -38.72
C GLN A 962 -4.48 -5.30 -40.25
N THR A 963 -3.66 -6.09 -40.95
CA THR A 963 -3.69 -6.21 -42.42
C THR A 963 -4.96 -6.90 -42.92
N SER A 964 -5.52 -7.84 -42.15
CA SER A 964 -6.79 -8.49 -42.46
C SER A 964 -8.04 -7.66 -42.10
N GLY A 965 -7.86 -6.52 -41.42
CA GLY A 965 -8.97 -5.69 -40.93
C GLY A 965 -9.77 -6.32 -39.79
N ALA A 966 -9.19 -7.29 -39.08
CA ALA A 966 -9.79 -7.95 -37.91
C ALA A 966 -9.69 -7.09 -36.63
N LEU A 967 -8.79 -6.12 -36.61
CA LEU A 967 -8.68 -5.07 -35.59
C LEU A 967 -8.79 -3.71 -36.26
N THR A 968 -9.47 -2.76 -35.60
CA THR A 968 -9.50 -1.35 -36.02
C THR A 968 -8.20 -0.62 -35.65
N GLU A 969 -7.93 0.52 -36.29
CA GLU A 969 -6.74 1.34 -35.97
C GLU A 969 -6.72 1.79 -34.50
N GLU A 970 -7.89 2.13 -33.94
CA GLU A 970 -8.04 2.50 -32.51
C GLU A 970 -7.67 1.33 -31.58
N GLU A 971 -8.07 0.11 -31.93
CA GLU A 971 -7.75 -1.09 -31.14
C GLU A 971 -6.27 -1.47 -31.23
N VAL A 972 -5.63 -1.27 -32.39
CA VAL A 972 -4.18 -1.46 -32.57
C VAL A 972 -3.39 -0.49 -31.70
N GLU A 973 -3.78 0.80 -31.64
CA GLU A 973 -3.10 1.77 -30.78
C GLU A 973 -3.35 1.51 -29.28
N LEU A 974 -4.55 1.04 -28.89
CA LEU A 974 -4.79 0.55 -27.53
C LEU A 974 -3.87 -0.63 -27.18
N ILE A 975 -3.73 -1.62 -28.06
CA ILE A 975 -2.85 -2.78 -27.86
C ILE A 975 -1.39 -2.36 -27.72
N LYS A 976 -0.88 -1.46 -28.59
CA LYS A 976 0.46 -0.88 -28.45
C LYS A 976 0.64 -0.17 -27.11
N ALA A 977 -0.37 0.59 -26.66
CA ALA A 977 -0.33 1.26 -25.36
C ALA A 977 -0.28 0.27 -24.18
N TRP A 978 -0.94 -0.89 -24.26
CA TRP A 978 -0.77 -1.97 -23.29
C TRP A 978 0.63 -2.59 -23.34
N GLY A 979 1.15 -2.89 -24.54
CA GLY A 979 2.52 -3.36 -24.73
C GLY A 979 3.55 -2.42 -24.09
N LYS A 980 3.45 -1.10 -24.34
CA LYS A 980 4.29 -0.07 -23.71
C LYS A 980 4.22 -0.10 -22.18
N ARG A 981 3.02 -0.16 -21.59
CA ARG A 981 2.88 -0.22 -20.12
C ARG A 981 3.49 -1.48 -19.51
N TRP A 982 3.23 -2.64 -20.11
CA TRP A 982 3.82 -3.90 -19.66
C TRP A 982 5.35 -3.86 -19.76
N HIS A 983 5.89 -3.38 -20.88
CA HIS A 983 7.33 -3.18 -21.10
C HIS A 983 7.97 -2.32 -20.00
N THR A 984 7.39 -1.14 -19.68
CA THR A 984 7.85 -0.27 -18.58
C THR A 984 7.87 -1.00 -17.23
N VAL A 985 6.80 -1.73 -16.87
CA VAL A 985 6.72 -2.44 -15.58
C VAL A 985 7.78 -3.54 -15.48
N PHE A 986 7.96 -4.35 -16.53
CA PHE A 986 8.87 -5.49 -16.45
C PHE A 986 10.35 -5.11 -16.60
N ILE A 987 10.70 -4.05 -17.36
CA ILE A 987 12.05 -3.46 -17.30
C ILE A 987 12.33 -2.88 -15.91
N ARG A 988 11.39 -2.14 -15.31
CA ARG A 988 11.53 -1.63 -13.94
C ARG A 988 11.81 -2.76 -12.95
N LYS A 989 11.06 -3.87 -13.05
CA LYS A 989 11.27 -5.06 -12.20
C LYS A 989 12.61 -5.75 -12.46
N ALA A 990 13.09 -5.79 -13.70
CA ALA A 990 14.41 -6.32 -14.04
C ALA A 990 15.55 -5.47 -13.43
N GLN A 991 15.51 -4.15 -13.63
CA GLN A 991 16.53 -3.23 -13.08
C GLN A 991 16.57 -3.25 -11.55
N VAL A 992 15.41 -3.29 -10.89
CA VAL A 992 15.28 -3.38 -9.42
C VAL A 992 15.75 -4.72 -8.88
N GLU A 993 15.69 -5.79 -9.68
CA GLU A 993 16.27 -7.07 -9.29
C GLU A 993 17.80 -7.04 -9.43
N GLU A 994 18.31 -6.56 -10.57
CA GLU A 994 19.74 -6.41 -10.82
C GLU A 994 20.43 -5.50 -9.77
N SER A 995 19.78 -4.41 -9.35
CA SER A 995 20.32 -3.52 -8.30
C SER A 995 20.29 -4.11 -6.88
N VAL A 996 19.60 -5.24 -6.65
CA VAL A 996 19.47 -5.87 -5.32
C VAL A 996 20.23 -7.19 -5.25
N VAL A 997 20.22 -8.00 -6.32
CA VAL A 997 20.85 -9.31 -6.36
C VAL A 997 21.88 -9.49 -7.49
N GLY A 998 22.20 -8.46 -8.28
CA GLY A 998 23.28 -8.53 -9.29
C GLY A 998 24.66 -8.82 -8.71
N GLU A 999 25.65 -9.12 -9.56
CA GLU A 999 27.02 -9.42 -9.11
C GLU A 999 27.59 -8.27 -8.27
N GLU A 1000 27.58 -7.05 -8.83
CA GLU A 1000 28.13 -5.85 -8.18
C GLU A 1000 27.43 -5.52 -6.86
N ALA A 1001 26.10 -5.66 -6.80
CA ALA A 1001 25.30 -5.38 -5.61
C ALA A 1001 25.63 -6.34 -4.45
N VAL A 1002 25.76 -7.64 -4.74
CA VAL A 1002 26.13 -8.64 -3.74
C VAL A 1002 27.60 -8.51 -3.34
N GLU A 1003 28.51 -8.25 -4.28
CA GLU A 1003 29.92 -7.99 -3.98
C GLU A 1003 30.10 -6.76 -3.07
N ALA A 1004 29.43 -5.65 -3.37
CA ALA A 1004 29.48 -4.45 -2.53
C ALA A 1004 29.01 -4.74 -1.10
N ARG A 1005 27.95 -5.54 -0.94
CA ARG A 1005 27.45 -5.94 0.38
C ARG A 1005 28.39 -6.91 1.11
N VAL A 1006 29.09 -7.80 0.40
CA VAL A 1006 30.15 -8.65 0.98
C VAL A 1006 31.34 -7.81 1.43
N ARG A 1007 31.77 -6.80 0.66
CA ARG A 1007 32.86 -5.88 1.04
C ARG A 1007 32.51 -5.06 2.29
N LEU A 1008 31.26 -4.59 2.39
CA LEU A 1008 30.73 -3.92 3.59
C LEU A 1008 30.80 -4.83 4.84
N LEU A 1009 30.35 -6.08 4.72
CA LEU A 1009 30.38 -7.04 5.83
C LEU A 1009 31.80 -7.40 6.30
N ALA A 1010 32.79 -7.35 5.40
CA ALA A 1010 34.21 -7.53 5.75
C ALA A 1010 34.78 -6.31 6.49
N ALA A 1011 34.47 -5.09 6.03
CA ALA A 1011 34.86 -3.85 6.71
C ALA A 1011 34.28 -3.75 8.14
N GLU A 1012 33.05 -4.22 8.35
CA GLU A 1012 32.44 -4.33 9.70
C GLU A 1012 33.25 -5.26 10.63
N SER A 1013 33.76 -6.40 10.14
CA SER A 1013 34.53 -7.32 10.98
C SER A 1013 35.89 -6.77 11.36
N ASP A 1014 36.54 -6.01 10.48
CA ASP A 1014 37.84 -5.41 10.74
C ASP A 1014 37.70 -4.24 11.73
N ALA A 1015 36.69 -3.37 11.57
CA ALA A 1015 36.39 -2.31 12.53
C ALA A 1015 36.03 -2.85 13.93
N ALA A 1016 35.30 -3.97 13.99
CA ALA A 1016 35.03 -4.64 15.26
C ALA A 1016 36.32 -5.16 15.93
N ALA A 1017 37.23 -5.77 15.16
CA ALA A 1017 38.52 -6.25 15.67
C ALA A 1017 39.41 -5.10 16.18
N GLU A 1018 39.52 -3.98 15.46
CA GLU A 1018 40.27 -2.80 15.90
C GLU A 1018 39.68 -2.18 17.18
N SER A 1019 38.36 -2.17 17.33
CA SER A 1019 37.70 -1.68 18.55
C SER A 1019 37.97 -2.55 19.78
N MET A 1020 38.18 -3.86 19.60
CA MET A 1020 38.56 -4.77 20.68
C MET A 1020 40.02 -4.61 21.09
N ASP A 1021 40.92 -4.34 20.13
CA ASP A 1021 42.36 -4.15 20.40
C ASP A 1021 42.62 -2.82 21.13
N GLN A 1022 41.88 -1.76 20.81
CA GLN A 1022 41.95 -0.47 21.52
C GLN A 1022 41.36 -0.50 22.94
N GLY A 1023 40.55 -1.51 23.27
CA GLY A 1023 40.08 -1.78 24.64
C GLY A 1023 41.05 -2.60 25.50
N GLY A 1024 42.15 -3.09 24.93
CA GLY A 1024 42.99 -4.16 25.50
C GLY A 1024 44.20 -3.72 26.33
N ASP A 1025 44.58 -2.43 26.34
CA ASP A 1025 45.87 -1.99 26.90
C ASP A 1025 45.69 -1.17 28.19
N GLY A 1026 45.63 -1.87 29.35
CA GLY A 1026 45.21 -1.21 30.59
C GLY A 1026 45.34 -1.92 31.95
N VAL A 1027 46.01 -3.07 32.08
CA VAL A 1027 46.36 -3.62 33.42
C VAL A 1027 47.79 -4.18 33.45
N ALA A 1028 48.58 -3.72 34.41
CA ALA A 1028 50.03 -3.92 34.48
C ALA A 1028 50.48 -5.30 35.00
N GLU A 1029 51.75 -5.63 34.69
CA GLU A 1029 52.46 -6.82 35.16
C GLU A 1029 52.48 -6.96 36.70
N ALA A 1030 52.20 -8.17 37.20
CA ALA A 1030 52.48 -8.58 38.57
C ALA A 1030 53.05 -10.01 38.62
N THR A 1031 54.38 -10.10 38.45
CA THR A 1031 55.33 -11.10 38.98
C THR A 1031 54.88 -12.54 39.29
N ASN A 1032 55.58 -13.50 38.68
CA ASN A 1032 55.59 -14.95 38.95
C ASN A 1032 55.48 -15.38 40.43
N GLY A 1033 54.71 -16.46 40.68
CA GLY A 1033 54.72 -17.23 41.93
C GLY A 1033 53.98 -18.57 41.80
N GLU A 1034 54.72 -19.67 41.92
CA GLU A 1034 54.32 -21.08 41.73
C GLU A 1034 53.04 -21.54 42.46
N ALA A 1035 52.22 -22.39 41.82
CA ALA A 1035 51.78 -23.68 42.39
C ALA A 1035 51.05 -24.57 41.36
N GLN A 1036 51.38 -25.86 41.35
CA GLN A 1036 50.62 -26.92 40.68
C GLN A 1036 49.34 -27.27 41.48
N MET A 1037 48.29 -27.79 40.83
CA MET A 1037 47.66 -29.11 41.13
C MET A 1037 46.21 -29.25 40.59
N SER A 1038 46.05 -30.23 39.70
CA SER A 1038 44.94 -31.20 39.58
C SER A 1038 43.44 -30.81 39.74
N VAL A 1039 42.69 -31.08 38.67
CA VAL A 1039 41.46 -31.92 38.65
C VAL A 1039 40.28 -31.54 39.56
N ASN A 1040 39.24 -30.95 38.94
CA ASN A 1040 37.97 -31.65 38.64
C ASN A 1040 37.16 -30.87 37.60
#